data_AF-A0A352NKD5-F1
#
_entry.id   AF-A0A352NKD5-F1
#
_cell.length_a   1.000
_cell.length_b   1.000
_cell.length_c   1.000
_cell.angle_alpha   90.00
_cell.angle_beta   90.00
_cell.angle_gamma   90.00
#
_symmetry.space_group_name_H-M   'P 1'
#
loop_
_entity.id
_entity.type
_entity.pdbx_description
1 polymer ?
#
loop_
_entity_poly.entity_id
_entity_poly.type
_entity_poly.pdbx_seq_one_letter_code
_entity_poly.pdbx_strand_id
1 'polypeptide(L)'
;MGFLFYEQRLLPTGMQGGKVMIKKINAAFFLVLCLLPVLSCIAAALPSDISGHWAEKQIEDWISQSLASGYPDGTFQPDSLITRAEFMALINRAFGFTGEAPINFQDVQSTDWYAAEVAKAIAGGYISGYGDGTIRPNDNITREEAAAMLTRICKLETPDNIDDKIAGFIDSAKIQWSKAAVASVAAMGYMTGYPDQTFQPGKPVTRAEAISTLDRAKAGSTDVAVNKPAVVPAVIDDKNPATGVTRQAGSTNITPPSFYSTYPKLSNGTSTSVYLLVRINENGKAYFVVLDSGSAAPTAQQVRAGQDSKGNAVLSGSIALSGDDKGTVIINELEKSKTYDIYVVAEDTMYNLQSSPVKVKLDRVAPVFVSAETNIDGTEVRVTFSKEMDSSSKYKKQFRVLVNGINDTVTYVEPDDDNREVLILELDYAVLYGQTVTVAYTAGSVSAYDGTVLATFGAKSVTNSVIKPPSAPTGLNVSPENGGVLLEWNSVAGADGYTVYQSVQSDGPYKQISDSDRLRYRVTGLLNGVKYYFMVKAYNDGGESQNSIKAAATPISLPNTPTGLTASAGNGQITLNWNAVTGAIGYKVYRADSSNGPFTQVWGGKETSYKSEGLANGKTYYFVVKAVNTSGDSNDSNIVSATAVDSPNSPTGLTASAENGQVILNWNAVAEATGYKIYRSEISGGPYTQISAGWALTSYVATGLTKGKTYCFVV
;
A
#
# COMPACT_ATOMS: atom_id res chain seq x y z
N MET A 1 -26.06 -10.79 56.11
CA MET A 1 -27.42 -10.91 56.67
C MET A 1 -28.36 -10.89 55.46
N GLY A 2 -29.07 -11.99 55.15
CA GLY A 2 -29.76 -12.22 53.85
C GLY A 2 -28.76 -12.44 52.68
N PHE A 3 -28.56 -13.60 52.05
CA PHE A 3 -29.24 -14.91 51.95
C PHE A 3 -30.44 -15.02 50.97
N LEU A 4 -30.30 -16.03 50.09
CA LEU A 4 -31.25 -16.68 49.15
C LEU A 4 -31.53 -15.93 47.82
N PHE A 5 -31.32 -16.47 46.61
CA PHE A 5 -31.34 -17.81 45.95
C PHE A 5 -32.62 -18.07 45.11
N TYR A 6 -32.43 -18.87 44.03
CA TYR A 6 -33.44 -19.66 43.27
C TYR A 6 -34.36 -18.89 42.28
N GLU A 7 -34.72 -19.41 41.09
CA GLU A 7 -34.27 -20.64 40.39
C GLU A 7 -34.53 -20.64 38.85
N GLN A 8 -33.71 -21.42 38.12
CA GLN A 8 -33.90 -22.17 36.84
C GLN A 8 -35.09 -21.90 35.87
N ARG A 9 -34.78 -21.91 34.55
CA ARG A 9 -34.78 -23.08 33.61
C ARG A 9 -34.24 -22.66 32.22
N LEU A 10 -33.08 -23.14 31.76
CA LEU A 10 -32.86 -24.35 30.91
C LEU A 10 -33.42 -24.30 29.46
N LEU A 11 -32.60 -23.78 28.52
CA LEU A 11 -32.02 -24.39 27.28
C LEU A 11 -32.79 -25.47 26.44
N PRO A 12 -32.45 -25.73 25.14
CA PRO A 12 -31.56 -25.03 24.18
C PRO A 12 -32.04 -24.99 22.67
N THR A 13 -31.14 -24.49 21.78
CA THR A 13 -30.95 -24.74 20.32
C THR A 13 -31.41 -23.67 19.31
N GLY A 14 -30.57 -23.37 18.29
CA GLY A 14 -30.95 -22.55 17.11
C GLY A 14 -29.93 -21.51 16.57
N MET A 15 -28.76 -21.96 16.10
CA MET A 15 -27.73 -21.29 15.25
C MET A 15 -27.78 -19.78 14.83
N GLN A 16 -26.62 -19.14 15.08
CA GLN A 16 -25.84 -18.20 14.21
C GLN A 16 -26.38 -16.85 13.70
N GLY A 17 -25.56 -15.79 13.91
CA GLY A 17 -25.16 -14.87 12.83
C GLY A 17 -25.06 -13.36 13.14
N GLY A 18 -23.86 -12.77 13.04
CA GLY A 18 -23.68 -11.35 12.62
C GLY A 18 -23.48 -10.26 13.69
N LYS A 19 -22.22 -9.99 14.06
CA LYS A 19 -21.74 -8.96 15.02
C LYS A 19 -22.22 -7.51 14.78
N VAL A 20 -22.33 -6.74 15.87
CA VAL A 20 -22.53 -5.27 15.88
C VAL A 20 -21.27 -4.51 16.35
N MET A 21 -20.89 -3.52 15.53
CA MET A 21 -20.25 -2.19 15.74
C MET A 21 -19.77 -1.70 17.16
N ILE A 22 -18.75 -0.78 17.14
CA ILE A 22 -18.47 0.40 18.05
C ILE A 22 -17.11 0.45 18.82
N LYS A 23 -16.14 1.18 18.22
CA LYS A 23 -15.41 2.42 18.69
C LYS A 23 -14.74 2.59 20.08
N LYS A 24 -13.56 3.29 20.05
CA LYS A 24 -12.96 4.27 21.04
C LYS A 24 -12.19 3.69 22.28
N ILE A 25 -11.19 4.31 22.96
CA ILE A 25 -10.67 5.71 23.03
C ILE A 25 -9.23 5.87 23.69
N ASN A 26 -8.48 6.95 23.35
CA ASN A 26 -7.41 7.79 24.01
C ASN A 26 -6.20 7.31 24.90
N ALA A 27 -5.01 7.91 24.65
CA ALA A 27 -4.09 8.67 25.58
C ALA A 27 -2.84 9.16 24.78
N ALA A 28 -2.37 10.43 24.71
CA ALA A 28 -1.84 11.36 25.74
C ALA A 28 -0.40 11.01 26.25
N PHE A 29 0.63 11.90 26.36
CA PHE A 29 0.85 13.32 25.95
C PHE A 29 2.30 13.79 26.30
N PHE A 30 3.15 14.44 25.45
CA PHE A 30 4.31 15.30 25.87
C PHE A 30 4.99 16.17 24.75
N LEU A 31 5.14 17.48 25.04
CA LEU A 31 6.09 18.57 24.61
C LEU A 31 7.31 18.20 23.68
N VAL A 32 7.84 19.01 22.71
CA VAL A 32 8.25 20.44 22.72
C VAL A 32 8.39 21.05 21.28
N LEU A 33 7.93 22.30 21.12
CA LEU A 33 8.39 23.42 20.23
C LEU A 33 9.13 23.14 18.88
N CYS A 34 8.52 23.56 17.76
CA CYS A 34 9.21 24.20 16.63
C CYS A 34 8.23 25.07 15.81
N LEU A 35 8.62 26.28 15.40
CA LEU A 35 7.73 27.20 14.67
C LEU A 35 7.57 26.78 13.19
N LEU A 36 6.32 26.64 12.75
CA LEU A 36 5.92 26.76 11.36
C LEU A 36 4.70 27.69 11.30
N PRO A 37 4.58 28.56 10.27
CA PRO A 37 3.38 29.38 10.10
C PRO A 37 2.21 28.45 9.79
N VAL A 38 1.20 28.45 10.64
CA VAL A 38 -0.06 27.74 10.37
C VAL A 38 -0.78 28.52 9.28
N LEU A 39 -0.54 28.11 8.03
CA LEU A 39 -1.48 28.38 6.93
C LEU A 39 -2.79 27.69 7.32
N SER A 40 -3.66 28.45 7.99
CA SER A 40 -5.03 28.06 8.25
C SER A 40 -5.69 27.82 6.91
N CYS A 41 -5.82 26.56 6.52
CA CYS A 41 -6.65 26.14 5.40
C CYS A 41 -8.10 26.46 5.75
N ILE A 42 -8.51 27.70 5.46
CA ILE A 42 -9.91 28.06 5.33
C ILE A 42 -10.40 27.20 4.15
N ALA A 43 -11.05 26.09 4.46
CA ALA A 43 -11.86 25.39 3.48
C ALA A 43 -12.84 26.42 2.93
N ALA A 44 -12.78 26.70 1.62
CA ALA A 44 -13.66 27.66 0.99
C ALA A 44 -15.10 27.24 1.30
N ALA A 45 -15.86 28.12 1.94
CA ALA A 45 -17.26 27.84 2.22
C ALA A 45 -17.98 27.57 0.90
N LEU A 46 -18.74 26.47 0.83
CA LEU A 46 -19.48 26.14 -0.38
C LEU A 46 -20.47 27.27 -0.70
N PRO A 47 -20.67 27.60 -1.99
CA PRO A 47 -21.55 28.68 -2.40
C PRO A 47 -22.97 28.52 -1.85
N SER A 48 -23.55 29.62 -1.38
CA SER A 48 -24.84 29.58 -0.67
C SER A 48 -26.06 29.33 -1.57
N ASP A 49 -25.89 29.49 -2.89
CA ASP A 49 -26.95 29.52 -3.90
C ASP A 49 -27.02 28.27 -4.79
N ILE A 50 -26.16 27.26 -4.55
CA ILE A 50 -26.21 25.98 -5.28
C ILE A 50 -27.10 24.94 -4.60
N SER A 51 -27.57 25.18 -3.37
CA SER A 51 -28.25 24.13 -2.61
C SER A 51 -29.66 23.82 -3.13
N GLY A 52 -29.91 22.56 -3.44
CA GLY A 52 -31.11 22.09 -4.14
C GLY A 52 -31.10 22.35 -5.66
N HIS A 53 -30.00 22.87 -6.23
CA HIS A 53 -29.86 23.03 -7.68
C HIS A 53 -29.52 21.68 -8.33
N TRP A 54 -29.98 21.45 -9.56
CA TRP A 54 -29.79 20.17 -10.25
C TRP A 54 -28.31 19.82 -10.53
N ALA A 55 -27.42 20.83 -10.51
CA ALA A 55 -25.97 20.68 -10.67
C ALA A 55 -25.18 20.85 -9.36
N GLU A 56 -25.83 20.92 -8.19
CA GLU A 56 -25.22 21.13 -6.87
C GLU A 56 -23.95 20.29 -6.69
N LYS A 57 -24.09 18.97 -6.81
CA LYS A 57 -23.00 18.01 -6.62
C LYS A 57 -21.82 18.24 -7.58
N GLN A 58 -22.08 18.43 -8.87
CA GLN A 58 -21.00 18.64 -9.86
C GLN A 58 -20.25 19.95 -9.60
N ILE A 59 -20.95 20.99 -9.12
CA ILE A 59 -20.33 22.27 -8.75
C ILE A 59 -19.47 22.10 -7.49
N GLU A 60 -19.96 21.38 -6.46
CA GLU A 60 -19.17 21.04 -5.27
C GLU A 60 -17.90 20.25 -5.63
N ASP A 61 -18.04 19.19 -6.44
CA ASP A 61 -16.94 18.35 -6.90
C ASP A 61 -15.88 19.18 -7.67
N TRP A 62 -16.30 20.12 -8.51
CA TRP A 62 -15.41 21.01 -9.26
C TRP A 62 -14.73 22.10 -8.42
N ILE A 63 -15.41 22.63 -7.41
CA ILE A 63 -14.82 23.58 -6.45
C ILE A 63 -13.78 22.87 -5.58
N SER A 64 -14.08 21.66 -5.10
CA SER A 64 -13.13 20.87 -4.29
C SER A 64 -11.84 20.51 -5.04
N GLN A 65 -11.94 20.26 -6.36
CA GLN A 65 -10.80 20.01 -7.24
C GLN A 65 -10.10 21.30 -7.71
N SER A 66 -10.52 22.49 -7.28
CA SER A 66 -10.01 23.80 -7.73
C SER A 66 -10.16 24.05 -9.25
N LEU A 67 -11.14 23.41 -9.90
CA LEU A 67 -11.43 23.55 -11.34
C LEU A 67 -12.39 24.70 -11.64
N ALA A 68 -13.25 25.03 -10.67
CA ALA A 68 -14.13 26.18 -10.70
C ALA A 68 -14.06 26.97 -9.38
N SER A 69 -14.52 28.22 -9.42
CA SER A 69 -14.66 29.07 -8.23
C SER A 69 -15.96 29.87 -8.28
N GLY A 70 -16.52 30.15 -7.11
CA GLY A 70 -17.59 31.13 -6.93
C GLY A 70 -17.07 32.57 -6.98
N TYR A 71 -17.99 33.52 -6.82
CA TYR A 71 -17.72 34.94 -6.73
C TYR A 71 -17.31 35.34 -5.30
N PRO A 72 -16.64 36.50 -5.11
CA PRO A 72 -16.21 36.97 -3.78
C PRO A 72 -17.35 37.24 -2.78
N ASP A 73 -18.60 37.27 -3.22
CA ASP A 73 -19.80 37.43 -2.40
C ASP A 73 -20.32 36.11 -1.78
N GLY A 74 -19.70 34.97 -2.10
CA GLY A 74 -20.13 33.64 -1.62
C GLY A 74 -21.22 32.98 -2.46
N THR A 75 -21.46 33.46 -3.70
CA THR A 75 -22.36 32.83 -4.68
C THR A 75 -21.57 32.11 -5.79
N PHE A 76 -22.20 31.17 -6.48
CA PHE A 76 -21.69 30.55 -7.71
C PHE A 76 -22.42 31.03 -8.96
N GLN A 77 -23.69 31.41 -8.79
CA GLN A 77 -24.64 31.82 -9.82
C GLN A 77 -24.82 30.74 -10.90
N PRO A 78 -25.34 29.54 -10.55
CA PRO A 78 -25.39 28.41 -11.48
C PRO A 78 -26.16 28.69 -12.77
N ASP A 79 -27.22 29.50 -12.70
CA ASP A 79 -28.05 29.87 -13.86
C ASP A 79 -27.58 31.15 -14.59
N SER A 80 -26.53 31.82 -14.12
CA SER A 80 -25.90 32.93 -14.87
C SER A 80 -25.25 32.40 -16.15
N LEU A 81 -25.33 33.19 -17.23
CA LEU A 81 -24.68 32.89 -18.50
C LEU A 81 -23.15 32.97 -18.36
N ILE A 82 -22.43 32.14 -19.11
CA ILE A 82 -20.96 32.11 -19.11
C ILE A 82 -20.39 32.73 -20.40
N THR A 83 -19.39 33.61 -20.24
CA THR A 83 -18.64 34.17 -21.37
C THR A 83 -17.74 33.12 -22.02
N ARG A 84 -17.36 33.35 -23.28
CA ARG A 84 -16.40 32.52 -24.00
C ARG A 84 -15.04 32.46 -23.26
N ALA A 85 -14.59 33.59 -22.70
CA ALA A 85 -13.39 33.67 -21.86
C ALA A 85 -13.46 32.78 -20.61
N GLU A 86 -14.55 32.86 -19.85
CA GLU A 86 -14.75 32.03 -18.66
C GLU A 86 -14.86 30.54 -19.01
N PHE A 87 -15.53 30.20 -20.12
CA PHE A 87 -15.63 28.82 -20.59
C PHE A 87 -14.25 28.25 -20.99
N MET A 88 -13.41 29.03 -21.70
CA MET A 88 -12.02 28.65 -21.97
C MET A 88 -11.22 28.45 -20.67
N ALA A 89 -11.41 29.30 -19.66
CA ALA A 89 -10.74 29.16 -18.38
C ALA A 89 -11.20 27.91 -17.59
N LEU A 90 -12.45 27.47 -17.73
CA LEU A 90 -12.92 26.19 -17.18
C LEU A 90 -12.31 25.00 -17.94
N ILE A 91 -12.26 25.05 -19.28
CA ILE A 91 -11.61 24.02 -20.11
C ILE A 91 -10.13 23.85 -19.73
N ASN A 92 -9.37 24.96 -19.68
CA ASN A 92 -7.94 24.93 -19.40
C ASN A 92 -7.63 24.26 -18.05
N ARG A 93 -8.44 24.54 -17.01
CA ARG A 93 -8.32 23.89 -15.70
C ARG A 93 -8.74 22.41 -15.75
N ALA A 94 -9.91 22.11 -16.32
CA ALA A 94 -10.50 20.77 -16.31
C ALA A 94 -9.70 19.73 -17.11
N PHE A 95 -9.05 20.16 -18.20
CA PHE A 95 -8.26 19.32 -19.10
C PHE A 95 -6.74 19.55 -19.00
N GLY A 96 -6.28 20.43 -18.10
CA GLY A 96 -4.85 20.62 -17.79
C GLY A 96 -4.03 21.37 -18.84
N PHE A 97 -4.65 22.18 -19.70
CA PHE A 97 -3.93 22.96 -20.71
C PHE A 97 -3.10 24.09 -20.06
N THR A 98 -1.78 24.04 -20.28
CA THR A 98 -0.81 24.94 -19.63
C THR A 98 0.22 25.55 -20.58
N GLY A 99 0.44 24.97 -21.76
CA GLY A 99 1.27 25.58 -22.81
C GLY A 99 0.56 26.77 -23.45
N GLU A 100 1.31 27.77 -23.93
CA GLU A 100 0.78 29.00 -24.52
C GLU A 100 1.29 29.20 -25.95
N ALA A 101 0.46 29.80 -26.81
CA ALA A 101 0.79 30.14 -28.20
C ALA A 101 0.53 31.64 -28.48
N PRO A 102 1.22 32.24 -29.47
CA PRO A 102 1.03 33.65 -29.82
C PRO A 102 -0.41 33.99 -30.18
N ILE A 103 -0.92 35.09 -29.61
CA ILE A 103 -2.28 35.60 -29.85
C ILE A 103 -2.25 36.57 -31.04
N ASN A 104 -3.01 36.23 -32.09
CA ASN A 104 -3.14 37.05 -33.31
C ASN A 104 -4.60 37.55 -33.52
N PHE A 105 -5.37 37.71 -32.44
CA PHE A 105 -6.76 38.20 -32.49
C PHE A 105 -6.84 39.70 -32.18
N GLN A 106 -7.70 40.43 -32.90
CA GLN A 106 -7.78 41.90 -32.81
C GLN A 106 -8.43 42.40 -31.52
N ASP A 107 -9.24 41.56 -30.88
CA ASP A 107 -10.08 41.85 -29.72
C ASP A 107 -9.54 41.26 -28.40
N VAL A 108 -8.26 40.87 -28.38
CA VAL A 108 -7.56 40.37 -27.19
C VAL A 108 -6.31 41.20 -26.97
N GLN A 109 -6.28 41.97 -25.88
CA GLN A 109 -5.10 42.72 -25.45
C GLN A 109 -4.29 41.89 -24.45
N SER A 110 -2.97 42.04 -24.43
CA SER A 110 -2.09 41.31 -23.50
C SER A 110 -2.32 41.66 -22.02
N THR A 111 -3.06 42.74 -21.74
CA THR A 111 -3.50 43.16 -20.40
C THR A 111 -4.84 42.56 -19.98
N ASP A 112 -5.57 41.90 -20.88
CA ASP A 112 -6.88 41.31 -20.55
C ASP A 112 -6.70 40.10 -19.63
N TRP A 113 -7.57 39.95 -18.63
CA TRP A 113 -7.47 38.85 -17.65
C TRP A 113 -7.53 37.46 -18.31
N TYR A 114 -8.20 37.36 -19.46
CA TYR A 114 -8.35 36.13 -20.25
C TYR A 114 -7.23 35.93 -21.29
N ALA A 115 -6.28 36.85 -21.45
CA ALA A 115 -5.26 36.75 -22.50
C ALA A 115 -4.45 35.45 -22.41
N ALA A 116 -4.00 35.07 -21.20
CA ALA A 116 -3.33 33.80 -20.95
C ALA A 116 -4.25 32.58 -21.23
N GLU A 117 -5.55 32.69 -20.95
CA GLU A 117 -6.51 31.61 -21.21
C GLU A 117 -6.77 31.42 -22.71
N VAL A 118 -6.78 32.51 -23.49
CA VAL A 118 -6.79 32.48 -24.95
C VAL A 118 -5.49 31.87 -25.49
N ALA A 119 -4.33 32.28 -24.99
CA ALA A 119 -3.04 31.71 -25.43
C ALA A 119 -2.95 30.19 -25.19
N LYS A 120 -3.46 29.71 -24.05
CA LYS A 120 -3.59 28.27 -23.74
C LYS A 120 -4.58 27.57 -24.67
N ALA A 121 -5.71 28.20 -24.95
CA ALA A 121 -6.72 27.64 -25.83
C ALA A 121 -6.22 27.50 -27.30
N ILE A 122 -5.42 28.46 -27.79
CA ILE A 122 -4.74 28.36 -29.11
C ILE A 122 -3.76 27.18 -29.09
N ALA A 123 -2.91 27.07 -28.06
CA ALA A 123 -1.94 25.98 -27.93
C ALA A 123 -2.59 24.59 -27.77
N GLY A 124 -3.75 24.53 -27.10
CA GLY A 124 -4.59 23.34 -26.99
C GLY A 124 -5.34 22.99 -28.28
N GLY A 125 -5.30 23.83 -29.31
CA GLY A 125 -5.88 23.59 -30.63
C GLY A 125 -7.41 23.56 -30.67
N TYR A 126 -8.10 24.00 -29.61
CA TYR A 126 -9.55 23.92 -29.51
C TYR A 126 -10.30 25.24 -29.86
N ILE A 127 -9.55 26.31 -30.14
CA ILE A 127 -10.09 27.57 -30.70
C ILE A 127 -9.34 27.97 -31.98
N SER A 128 -10.06 28.67 -32.86
CA SER A 128 -9.53 29.24 -34.11
C SER A 128 -9.90 30.71 -34.33
N GLY A 129 -10.70 31.30 -33.43
CA GLY A 129 -11.38 32.57 -33.68
C GLY A 129 -12.47 32.48 -34.76
N TYR A 130 -12.99 33.65 -35.15
CA TYR A 130 -13.88 33.85 -36.29
C TYR A 130 -13.09 34.39 -37.50
N GLY A 131 -13.64 34.27 -38.71
CA GLY A 131 -13.00 34.71 -39.96
C GLY A 131 -12.76 36.23 -40.09
N ASP A 132 -13.27 37.04 -39.15
CA ASP A 132 -12.98 38.48 -39.04
C ASP A 132 -11.71 38.78 -38.22
N GLY A 133 -11.05 37.76 -37.68
CA GLY A 133 -9.86 37.89 -36.82
C GLY A 133 -10.17 38.21 -35.36
N THR A 134 -11.41 38.00 -34.91
CA THR A 134 -11.84 38.14 -33.51
C THR A 134 -12.02 36.79 -32.82
N ILE A 135 -12.11 36.75 -31.49
CA ILE A 135 -12.56 35.57 -30.73
C ILE A 135 -13.78 35.83 -29.85
N ARG A 136 -14.15 37.10 -29.67
CA ARG A 136 -15.27 37.64 -28.90
C ARG A 136 -15.27 37.11 -27.47
N PRO A 137 -14.21 37.36 -26.68
CA PRO A 137 -13.99 36.71 -25.39
C PRO A 137 -15.10 37.05 -24.37
N ASN A 138 -15.70 38.23 -24.48
CA ASN A 138 -16.75 38.72 -23.58
C ASN A 138 -18.18 38.38 -24.04
N ASP A 139 -18.36 37.79 -25.23
CA ASP A 139 -19.68 37.30 -25.66
C ASP A 139 -20.02 36.01 -24.89
N ASN A 140 -21.30 35.80 -24.60
CA ASN A 140 -21.77 34.55 -23.99
C ASN A 140 -21.63 33.39 -24.99
N ILE A 141 -21.04 32.27 -24.56
CA ILE A 141 -20.84 31.13 -25.47
C ILE A 141 -22.17 30.45 -25.80
N THR A 142 -22.41 30.19 -27.08
CA THR A 142 -23.59 29.42 -27.52
C THR A 142 -23.36 27.91 -27.40
N ARG A 143 -24.45 27.14 -27.32
CA ARG A 143 -24.39 25.68 -27.21
C ARG A 143 -23.70 25.01 -28.39
N GLU A 144 -23.88 25.53 -29.60
CA GLU A 144 -23.19 24.97 -30.78
C GLU A 144 -21.69 25.30 -30.84
N GLU A 145 -21.26 26.43 -30.26
CA GLU A 145 -19.84 26.75 -30.11
C GLU A 145 -19.18 25.92 -29.00
N ALA A 146 -19.88 25.71 -27.88
CA ALA A 146 -19.43 24.80 -26.83
C ALA A 146 -19.26 23.37 -27.38
N ALA A 147 -20.22 22.87 -28.15
CA ALA A 147 -20.12 21.59 -28.84
C ALA A 147 -18.88 21.53 -29.75
N ALA A 148 -18.64 22.57 -30.55
CA ALA A 148 -17.49 22.63 -31.44
C ALA A 148 -16.14 22.70 -30.71
N MET A 149 -16.06 23.34 -29.54
CA MET A 149 -14.85 23.30 -28.69
C MET A 149 -14.63 21.89 -28.12
N LEU A 150 -15.67 21.26 -27.59
CA LEU A 150 -15.62 19.92 -26.99
C LEU A 150 -15.19 18.84 -27.99
N THR A 151 -15.69 18.87 -29.23
CA THR A 151 -15.25 17.98 -30.31
C THR A 151 -13.73 18.07 -30.53
N ARG A 152 -13.13 19.26 -30.41
CA ARG A 152 -11.68 19.46 -30.56
C ARG A 152 -10.90 19.01 -29.33
N ILE A 153 -11.36 19.38 -28.13
CA ILE A 153 -10.74 19.00 -26.84
C ILE A 153 -10.68 17.48 -26.68
N CYS A 154 -11.81 16.81 -26.88
CA CYS A 154 -11.96 15.37 -26.73
C CYS A 154 -11.61 14.58 -28.00
N LYS A 155 -11.16 15.26 -29.07
CA LYS A 155 -10.80 14.67 -30.38
C LYS A 155 -11.87 13.73 -30.95
N LEU A 156 -13.14 14.12 -30.82
CA LEU A 156 -14.26 13.27 -31.20
C LEU A 156 -14.32 13.08 -32.72
N GLU A 157 -14.47 11.83 -33.14
CA GLU A 157 -14.74 11.50 -34.54
C GLU A 157 -16.13 12.01 -34.97
N THR A 158 -16.28 12.26 -36.26
CA THR A 158 -17.58 12.65 -36.85
C THR A 158 -18.39 11.37 -37.12
N PRO A 159 -19.60 11.21 -36.57
CA PRO A 159 -20.41 10.01 -36.81
C PRO A 159 -20.83 9.90 -38.28
N ASP A 160 -20.81 8.69 -38.84
CA ASP A 160 -21.17 8.43 -40.25
C ASP A 160 -22.59 8.91 -40.62
N ASN A 161 -23.53 8.83 -39.66
CA ASN A 161 -24.93 9.23 -39.84
C ASN A 161 -25.25 10.55 -39.11
N ILE A 162 -24.59 11.65 -39.50
CA ILE A 162 -24.74 12.98 -38.85
C ILE A 162 -26.22 13.38 -38.70
N ASP A 163 -27.00 13.30 -39.79
CA ASP A 163 -28.39 13.75 -39.79
C ASP A 163 -29.28 12.88 -38.89
N ASP A 164 -29.09 11.56 -38.84
CA ASP A 164 -29.82 10.68 -37.91
C ASP A 164 -29.50 11.01 -36.43
N LYS A 165 -28.23 11.33 -36.13
CA LYS A 165 -27.78 11.64 -34.77
C LYS A 165 -28.35 12.96 -34.24
N ILE A 166 -28.74 13.89 -35.13
CA ILE A 166 -29.42 15.14 -34.77
C ILE A 166 -30.93 15.12 -35.03
N ALA A 167 -31.48 14.11 -35.73
CA ALA A 167 -32.91 13.99 -36.05
C ALA A 167 -33.81 13.92 -34.81
N GLY A 168 -33.28 13.51 -33.66
CA GLY A 168 -33.97 13.56 -32.37
C GLY A 168 -34.21 14.98 -31.83
N PHE A 169 -33.61 16.01 -32.43
CA PHE A 169 -33.84 17.41 -32.07
C PHE A 169 -34.83 18.07 -33.04
N ILE A 170 -35.95 18.56 -32.51
CA ILE A 170 -37.03 19.16 -33.32
C ILE A 170 -36.61 20.47 -34.00
N ASP A 171 -35.54 21.10 -33.53
CA ASP A 171 -34.92 22.30 -34.10
C ASP A 171 -33.61 22.02 -34.85
N SER A 172 -33.33 20.76 -35.21
CA SER A 172 -32.14 20.34 -35.96
C SER A 172 -31.87 21.12 -37.24
N ALA A 173 -32.91 21.62 -37.92
CA ALA A 173 -32.77 22.50 -39.08
C ALA A 173 -32.08 23.86 -38.80
N LYS A 174 -32.01 24.27 -37.51
CA LYS A 174 -31.24 25.46 -37.06
C LYS A 174 -29.77 25.15 -36.82
N ILE A 175 -29.39 23.88 -36.73
CA ILE A 175 -28.01 23.42 -36.58
C ILE A 175 -27.40 23.38 -37.98
N GLN A 176 -26.64 24.42 -38.36
CA GLN A 176 -26.16 24.60 -39.73
C GLN A 176 -24.67 24.28 -39.88
N TRP A 177 -23.79 25.14 -39.38
CA TRP A 177 -22.34 24.97 -39.50
C TRP A 177 -21.77 23.95 -38.50
N SER A 178 -22.55 23.66 -37.45
CA SER A 178 -22.15 22.90 -36.27
C SER A 178 -22.63 21.43 -36.28
N LYS A 179 -23.31 20.98 -37.35
CA LYS A 179 -23.95 19.65 -37.43
C LYS A 179 -23.06 18.49 -36.96
N ALA A 180 -21.84 18.40 -37.51
CA ALA A 180 -20.89 17.35 -37.16
C ALA A 180 -20.52 17.40 -35.67
N ALA A 181 -20.19 18.59 -35.16
CA ALA A 181 -19.82 18.77 -33.75
C ALA A 181 -20.98 18.40 -32.80
N VAL A 182 -22.20 18.87 -33.08
CA VAL A 182 -23.39 18.54 -32.28
C VAL A 182 -23.71 17.05 -32.33
N ALA A 183 -23.59 16.41 -33.52
CA ALA A 183 -23.74 14.96 -33.65
C ALA A 183 -22.71 14.19 -32.81
N SER A 184 -21.43 14.59 -32.81
CA SER A 184 -20.38 13.98 -31.99
C SER A 184 -20.66 14.11 -30.50
N VAL A 185 -20.93 15.31 -29.97
CA VAL A 185 -21.14 15.50 -28.53
C VAL A 185 -22.47 14.91 -28.03
N ALA A 186 -23.48 14.80 -28.91
CA ALA A 186 -24.74 14.11 -28.61
C ALA A 186 -24.55 12.59 -28.60
N ALA A 187 -23.80 12.03 -29.56
CA ALA A 187 -23.51 10.60 -29.62
C ALA A 187 -22.70 10.12 -28.40
N MET A 188 -21.77 10.94 -27.90
CA MET A 188 -21.01 10.67 -26.67
C MET A 188 -21.77 11.02 -25.38
N GLY A 189 -22.97 11.62 -25.46
CA GLY A 189 -23.75 12.05 -24.31
C GLY A 189 -23.20 13.27 -23.54
N TYR A 190 -22.13 13.89 -24.03
CA TYR A 190 -21.47 15.05 -23.40
C TYR A 190 -22.37 16.29 -23.41
N MET A 191 -23.13 16.48 -24.50
CA MET A 191 -24.21 17.47 -24.56
C MET A 191 -25.51 16.80 -24.99
N THR A 192 -26.56 17.03 -24.21
CA THR A 192 -27.91 16.51 -24.44
C THR A 192 -28.87 17.65 -24.79
N GLY A 193 -29.96 17.33 -25.49
CA GLY A 193 -31.05 18.26 -25.71
C GLY A 193 -31.82 18.59 -24.43
N TYR A 194 -32.72 19.56 -24.53
CA TYR A 194 -33.62 19.97 -23.46
C TYR A 194 -34.87 19.06 -23.37
N PRO A 195 -35.62 19.10 -22.26
CA PRO A 195 -36.86 18.32 -22.09
C PRO A 195 -37.95 18.59 -23.15
N ASP A 196 -37.88 19.73 -23.84
CA ASP A 196 -38.75 20.11 -24.97
C ASP A 196 -38.31 19.49 -26.32
N GLN A 197 -37.32 18.58 -26.31
CA GLN A 197 -36.74 17.91 -27.47
C GLN A 197 -35.98 18.84 -28.43
N THR A 198 -35.54 20.02 -27.97
CA THR A 198 -34.68 20.92 -28.76
C THR A 198 -33.20 20.81 -28.36
N PHE A 199 -32.29 21.13 -29.28
CA PHE A 199 -30.88 21.38 -28.97
C PHE A 199 -30.60 22.86 -28.66
N GLN A 200 -31.35 23.78 -29.28
CA GLN A 200 -31.19 25.24 -29.16
C GLN A 200 -29.75 25.70 -29.48
N PRO A 201 -29.24 25.51 -30.71
CA PRO A 201 -27.83 25.73 -31.05
C PRO A 201 -27.31 27.12 -30.65
N GLY A 202 -28.06 28.18 -31.01
CA GLY A 202 -27.72 29.57 -30.68
C GLY A 202 -28.08 30.03 -29.25
N LYS A 203 -28.57 29.15 -28.36
CA LYS A 203 -28.84 29.54 -26.97
C LYS A 203 -27.51 29.67 -26.20
N PRO A 204 -27.30 30.76 -25.43
CA PRO A 204 -26.19 30.88 -24.48
C PRO A 204 -26.20 29.80 -23.38
N VAL A 205 -25.02 29.33 -22.99
CA VAL A 205 -24.81 28.31 -21.95
C VAL A 205 -24.77 28.94 -20.55
N THR A 206 -25.39 28.30 -19.55
CA THR A 206 -25.25 28.71 -18.13
C THR A 206 -23.98 28.13 -17.48
N ARG A 207 -23.53 28.72 -16.36
CA ARG A 207 -22.37 28.22 -15.59
C ARG A 207 -22.54 26.77 -15.12
N ALA A 208 -23.74 26.37 -14.71
CA ALA A 208 -24.07 24.98 -14.37
C ALA A 208 -24.05 24.06 -15.60
N GLU A 209 -24.67 24.46 -16.72
CA GLU A 209 -24.63 23.68 -17.96
C GLU A 209 -23.20 23.49 -18.47
N ALA A 210 -22.34 24.50 -18.33
CA ALA A 210 -20.93 24.43 -18.69
C ALA A 210 -20.18 23.40 -17.83
N ILE A 211 -20.31 23.44 -16.49
CA ILE A 211 -19.70 22.45 -15.60
C ILE A 211 -20.21 21.05 -15.92
N SER A 212 -21.53 20.80 -15.94
CA SER A 212 -22.07 19.45 -16.18
C SER A 212 -21.78 18.91 -17.59
N THR A 213 -21.49 19.78 -18.56
CA THR A 213 -21.05 19.37 -19.90
C THR A 213 -19.57 19.01 -19.92
N LEU A 214 -18.71 19.87 -19.36
CA LEU A 214 -17.27 19.61 -19.27
C LEU A 214 -16.96 18.43 -18.35
N ASP A 215 -17.76 18.19 -17.31
CA ASP A 215 -17.64 17.05 -16.40
C ASP A 215 -17.88 15.71 -17.12
N ARG A 216 -18.98 15.62 -17.87
CA ARG A 216 -19.25 14.46 -18.75
C ARG A 216 -18.16 14.26 -19.80
N ALA A 217 -17.70 15.35 -20.41
CA ALA A 217 -16.63 15.29 -21.41
C ALA A 217 -15.29 14.83 -20.79
N LYS A 218 -14.94 15.32 -19.60
CA LYS A 218 -13.75 14.91 -18.84
C LYS A 218 -13.82 13.44 -18.45
N ALA A 219 -14.96 12.99 -17.91
CA ALA A 219 -15.19 11.59 -17.53
C ALA A 219 -15.14 10.63 -18.74
N GLY A 220 -15.53 11.08 -19.94
CA GLY A 220 -15.37 10.31 -21.18
C GLY A 220 -14.00 10.50 -21.87
N SER A 221 -13.12 11.36 -21.35
CA SER A 221 -11.78 11.61 -21.91
C SER A 221 -10.65 10.93 -21.13
N THR A 222 -10.93 10.33 -19.96
CA THR A 222 -9.92 9.65 -19.12
C THR A 222 -9.40 8.34 -19.71
N ASP A 223 -10.04 7.79 -20.74
CA ASP A 223 -9.61 6.57 -21.45
C ASP A 223 -8.53 6.83 -22.53
N VAL A 224 -8.01 8.06 -22.66
CA VAL A 224 -6.98 8.41 -23.66
C VAL A 224 -5.81 9.16 -23.02
N ALA A 225 -4.80 8.41 -22.60
CA ALA A 225 -3.60 8.94 -21.94
C ALA A 225 -2.80 9.92 -22.85
N VAL A 226 -2.30 10.99 -22.22
CA VAL A 226 -1.56 12.07 -22.86
C VAL A 226 -0.05 11.78 -22.90
N ASN A 227 0.60 11.91 -24.08
CA ASN A 227 1.92 12.58 -24.15
C ASN A 227 2.46 12.91 -25.57
N LYS A 228 3.34 13.92 -25.60
CA LYS A 228 4.17 14.47 -26.71
C LYS A 228 3.48 15.33 -27.79
N PRO A 229 4.23 16.30 -28.40
CA PRO A 229 3.68 17.62 -28.70
C PRO A 229 3.29 17.79 -30.17
N ALA A 230 2.22 18.54 -30.41
CA ALA A 230 1.78 18.90 -31.76
C ALA A 230 2.55 20.10 -32.31
N VAL A 231 2.90 20.02 -33.58
CA VAL A 231 3.35 21.16 -34.41
C VAL A 231 2.12 21.90 -34.91
N VAL A 232 2.20 23.23 -34.97
CA VAL A 232 1.11 24.15 -35.35
C VAL A 232 0.57 23.85 -36.76
N PRO A 233 -0.73 23.54 -36.94
CA PRO A 233 -1.39 23.52 -38.24
C PRO A 233 -1.92 24.90 -38.62
N ALA A 234 -1.84 25.26 -39.91
CA ALA A 234 -2.30 26.53 -40.44
C ALA A 234 -3.83 26.59 -40.68
N VAL A 235 -4.33 27.82 -40.81
CA VAL A 235 -5.74 28.18 -41.03
C VAL A 235 -6.28 27.59 -42.34
N ILE A 236 -7.50 27.05 -42.29
CA ILE A 236 -8.36 26.81 -43.46
C ILE A 236 -9.66 27.59 -43.23
N ASP A 237 -9.94 28.56 -44.10
CA ASP A 237 -11.22 29.27 -44.15
C ASP A 237 -12.04 28.73 -45.33
N ASP A 238 -13.35 28.60 -45.15
CA ASP A 238 -14.25 27.95 -46.11
C ASP A 238 -15.62 28.67 -46.11
N LYS A 239 -15.65 29.91 -46.63
CA LYS A 239 -16.88 30.71 -46.78
C LYS A 239 -16.79 31.94 -47.70
N ASN A 240 -16.65 31.76 -49.02
CA ASN A 240 -17.44 32.57 -49.99
C ASN A 240 -17.36 32.06 -51.45
N PRO A 241 -18.43 32.21 -52.26
CA PRO A 241 -18.38 31.94 -53.68
C PRO A 241 -18.07 33.20 -54.54
N ALA A 242 -17.49 32.93 -55.71
CA ALA A 242 -17.56 33.69 -56.97
C ALA A 242 -16.57 34.83 -57.30
N THR A 243 -16.27 34.87 -58.61
CA THR A 243 -15.73 35.98 -59.44
C THR A 243 -14.25 36.38 -59.34
N GLY A 244 -13.43 35.65 -60.11
CA GLY A 244 -12.62 36.18 -61.22
C GLY A 244 -11.74 37.43 -61.01
N VAL A 245 -10.42 37.21 -60.96
CA VAL A 245 -9.41 38.19 -61.36
C VAL A 245 -8.42 37.54 -62.34
N THR A 246 -7.83 38.36 -63.21
CA THR A 246 -7.05 38.03 -64.41
C THR A 246 -5.75 37.26 -64.17
N ARG A 247 -5.37 36.43 -65.16
CA ARG A 247 -4.03 35.83 -65.31
C ARG A 247 -2.93 36.88 -65.24
N GLN A 248 -1.88 36.61 -64.46
CA GLN A 248 -0.55 37.21 -64.65
C GLN A 248 0.46 36.08 -64.89
N ALA A 249 1.09 36.07 -66.06
CA ALA A 249 2.10 35.08 -66.41
C ALA A 249 3.46 35.47 -65.79
N GLY A 250 4.19 34.50 -65.24
CA GLY A 250 5.47 34.78 -64.57
C GLY A 250 6.27 33.61 -64.00
N SER A 251 5.78 32.37 -64.06
CA SER A 251 6.55 31.18 -63.70
C SER A 251 6.24 30.04 -64.68
N THR A 252 7.27 29.47 -65.29
CA THR A 252 7.18 28.23 -66.06
C THR A 252 7.88 27.11 -65.30
N ASN A 253 7.40 26.81 -64.09
CA ASN A 253 7.70 25.50 -63.52
C ASN A 253 7.04 24.44 -64.42
N ILE A 254 7.86 23.52 -64.91
CA ILE A 254 7.47 22.38 -65.77
C ILE A 254 7.94 21.05 -65.17
N THR A 255 8.48 21.09 -63.95
CA THR A 255 8.99 19.91 -63.24
C THR A 255 7.92 19.43 -62.28
N PRO A 256 7.43 18.18 -62.36
CA PRO A 256 6.50 17.65 -61.39
C PRO A 256 7.13 17.52 -59.99
N PRO A 257 6.32 17.57 -58.90
CA PRO A 257 6.81 17.36 -57.56
C PRO A 257 7.46 15.98 -57.38
N SER A 258 8.38 15.89 -56.46
CA SER A 258 9.02 14.67 -55.98
C SER A 258 8.66 14.41 -54.52
N PHE A 259 8.42 13.16 -54.17
CA PHE A 259 8.26 12.78 -52.76
C PHE A 259 9.59 12.83 -52.03
N TYR A 260 9.56 13.24 -50.76
CA TYR A 260 10.71 13.14 -49.88
C TYR A 260 11.10 11.67 -49.63
N SER A 261 12.39 11.43 -49.35
CA SER A 261 12.86 10.10 -48.96
C SER A 261 12.07 9.54 -47.76
N THR A 262 11.72 8.26 -47.82
CA THR A 262 10.77 7.55 -46.92
C THR A 262 9.30 7.95 -47.03
N TYR A 263 8.89 8.75 -48.02
CA TYR A 263 7.49 9.04 -48.35
C TYR A 263 7.18 8.64 -49.80
N PRO A 264 5.91 8.34 -50.14
CA PRO A 264 4.80 8.04 -49.23
C PRO A 264 5.08 6.82 -48.32
N LYS A 265 4.44 6.75 -47.15
CA LYS A 265 4.51 5.60 -46.23
C LYS A 265 3.23 5.45 -45.41
N LEU A 266 3.04 4.28 -44.81
CA LEU A 266 1.92 4.01 -43.90
C LEU A 266 2.31 4.15 -42.43
N SER A 267 1.32 4.38 -41.58
CA SER A 267 1.38 4.26 -40.12
C SER A 267 0.17 3.47 -39.62
N ASN A 268 0.30 2.81 -38.46
CA ASN A 268 -0.71 1.89 -37.91
C ASN A 268 -2.11 2.51 -37.87
N GLY A 269 -3.09 1.86 -38.48
CA GLY A 269 -4.52 2.14 -38.33
C GLY A 269 -5.25 0.95 -37.72
N THR A 270 -6.58 0.97 -37.79
CA THR A 270 -7.43 -0.08 -37.21
C THR A 270 -7.53 -1.31 -38.14
N SER A 271 -8.36 -2.28 -37.77
CA SER A 271 -8.77 -3.38 -38.65
C SER A 271 -9.38 -2.95 -39.99
N THR A 272 -9.91 -1.73 -40.10
CA THR A 272 -10.60 -1.20 -41.30
C THR A 272 -10.01 0.12 -41.82
N SER A 273 -8.88 0.58 -41.26
CA SER A 273 -8.21 1.79 -41.71
C SER A 273 -6.69 1.71 -41.72
N VAL A 274 -6.04 2.69 -42.36
CA VAL A 274 -4.61 2.97 -42.26
C VAL A 274 -4.32 4.46 -42.47
N TYR A 275 -3.30 5.00 -41.84
CA TYR A 275 -2.84 6.37 -42.12
C TYR A 275 -1.80 6.35 -43.24
N LEU A 276 -2.08 7.08 -44.33
CA LEU A 276 -1.12 7.35 -45.39
C LEU A 276 -0.46 8.72 -45.13
N LEU A 277 0.86 8.69 -44.94
CA LEU A 277 1.69 9.88 -44.74
C LEU A 277 2.38 10.24 -46.06
N VAL A 278 2.29 11.51 -46.45
CA VAL A 278 2.84 12.05 -47.70
C VAL A 278 3.63 13.34 -47.42
N ARG A 279 4.66 13.59 -48.23
CA ARG A 279 5.48 14.81 -48.16
C ARG A 279 6.14 15.05 -49.51
N ILE A 280 5.97 16.25 -50.07
CA ILE A 280 6.51 16.65 -51.38
C ILE A 280 7.39 17.91 -51.24
N ASN A 281 8.28 18.13 -52.21
CA ASN A 281 9.29 19.21 -52.22
C ASN A 281 8.79 20.60 -52.67
N GLU A 282 7.49 20.75 -52.94
CA GLU A 282 6.88 22.00 -53.42
C GLU A 282 5.36 22.00 -53.21
N ASN A 283 4.71 23.15 -53.36
CA ASN A 283 3.25 23.27 -53.18
C ASN A 283 2.51 22.43 -54.23
N GLY A 284 1.56 21.59 -53.79
CA GLY A 284 0.85 20.70 -54.70
C GLY A 284 -0.23 19.84 -54.04
N LYS A 285 -0.59 18.75 -54.70
CA LYS A 285 -1.57 17.77 -54.25
C LYS A 285 -1.04 16.36 -54.44
N ALA A 286 -1.18 15.50 -53.44
CA ALA A 286 -0.99 14.06 -53.59
C ALA A 286 -2.35 13.38 -53.79
N TYR A 287 -2.45 12.51 -54.78
CA TYR A 287 -3.60 11.64 -55.06
C TYR A 287 -3.21 10.19 -54.75
N PHE A 288 -4.17 9.38 -54.29
CA PHE A 288 -3.94 7.96 -54.07
C PHE A 288 -5.12 7.10 -54.52
N VAL A 289 -4.82 5.83 -54.84
CA VAL A 289 -5.79 4.75 -55.04
C VAL A 289 -5.37 3.52 -54.23
N VAL A 290 -6.35 2.76 -53.76
CA VAL A 290 -6.17 1.54 -52.97
C VAL A 290 -6.62 0.35 -53.81
N LEU A 291 -5.74 -0.62 -54.03
CA LEU A 291 -6.01 -1.83 -54.79
C LEU A 291 -5.68 -3.08 -53.96
N ASP A 292 -6.37 -4.19 -54.23
CA ASP A 292 -6.04 -5.48 -53.62
C ASP A 292 -4.58 -5.86 -53.93
N SER A 293 -3.84 -6.34 -52.92
CA SER A 293 -2.42 -6.65 -53.03
C SER A 293 -2.13 -7.59 -54.22
N GLY A 294 -1.23 -7.18 -55.12
CA GLY A 294 -0.88 -7.91 -56.34
C GLY A 294 -1.72 -7.56 -57.58
N SER A 295 -2.63 -6.59 -57.48
CA SER A 295 -3.34 -6.02 -58.64
C SER A 295 -2.38 -5.39 -59.66
N ALA A 296 -2.79 -5.34 -60.93
CA ALA A 296 -2.03 -4.67 -61.98
C ALA A 296 -1.96 -3.15 -61.73
N ALA A 297 -0.75 -2.60 -61.81
CA ALA A 297 -0.46 -1.21 -61.43
C ALA A 297 -1.19 -0.18 -62.33
N PRO A 298 -1.83 0.85 -61.76
CA PRO A 298 -2.44 1.95 -62.49
C PRO A 298 -1.40 2.95 -63.00
N THR A 299 -1.75 3.71 -64.04
CA THR A 299 -0.96 4.85 -64.51
C THR A 299 -1.12 6.08 -63.62
N ALA A 300 -0.22 7.07 -63.74
CA ALA A 300 -0.33 8.34 -63.03
C ALA A 300 -1.68 9.04 -63.25
N GLN A 301 -2.19 9.03 -64.48
CA GLN A 301 -3.49 9.60 -64.83
C GLN A 301 -4.65 8.82 -64.18
N GLN A 302 -4.56 7.49 -64.11
CA GLN A 302 -5.56 6.66 -63.42
C GLN A 302 -5.58 6.92 -61.91
N VAL A 303 -4.41 7.03 -61.26
CA VAL A 303 -4.35 7.37 -59.83
C VAL A 303 -4.94 8.76 -59.56
N ARG A 304 -4.63 9.76 -60.39
CA ARG A 304 -5.23 11.11 -60.31
C ARG A 304 -6.76 11.08 -60.48
N ALA A 305 -7.28 10.19 -61.33
CA ALA A 305 -8.70 10.03 -61.61
C ALA A 305 -9.44 9.12 -60.61
N GLY A 306 -8.76 8.54 -59.62
CA GLY A 306 -9.37 7.60 -58.67
C GLY A 306 -9.66 6.21 -59.24
N GLN A 307 -8.86 5.75 -60.21
CA GLN A 307 -9.13 4.56 -61.03
C GLN A 307 -8.08 3.44 -60.90
N ASP A 308 -8.53 2.20 -61.12
CA ASP A 308 -7.66 1.03 -61.32
C ASP A 308 -7.00 1.04 -62.72
N SER A 309 -6.16 0.04 -62.99
CA SER A 309 -5.50 -0.17 -64.28
C SER A 309 -6.45 -0.44 -65.45
N LYS A 310 -7.73 -0.76 -65.19
CA LYS A 310 -8.79 -0.99 -66.19
C LYS A 310 -9.71 0.22 -66.38
N GLY A 311 -9.55 1.29 -65.59
CA GLY A 311 -10.39 2.49 -65.63
C GLY A 311 -11.63 2.45 -64.73
N ASN A 312 -11.78 1.43 -63.86
CA ASN A 312 -12.87 1.38 -62.89
C ASN A 312 -12.56 2.31 -61.72
N ALA A 313 -13.58 2.99 -61.18
CA ALA A 313 -13.43 3.74 -59.93
C ALA A 313 -13.12 2.80 -58.75
N VAL A 314 -12.20 3.21 -57.88
CA VAL A 314 -11.77 2.47 -56.69
C VAL A 314 -11.66 3.41 -55.48
N LEU A 315 -11.52 2.83 -54.28
CA LEU A 315 -11.23 3.59 -53.07
C LEU A 315 -9.99 4.47 -53.30
N SER A 316 -10.19 5.78 -53.18
CA SER A 316 -9.24 6.78 -53.63
C SER A 316 -9.46 8.11 -52.91
N GLY A 317 -8.48 8.99 -52.99
CA GLY A 317 -8.55 10.29 -52.34
C GLY A 317 -7.42 11.21 -52.72
N SER A 318 -7.39 12.39 -52.12
CA SER A 318 -6.31 13.36 -52.34
C SER A 318 -6.14 14.30 -51.15
N ILE A 319 -4.94 14.85 -51.00
CA ILE A 319 -4.56 15.78 -49.94
C ILE A 319 -3.72 16.92 -50.53
N ALA A 320 -4.08 18.16 -50.21
CA ALA A 320 -3.31 19.34 -50.56
C ALA A 320 -2.12 19.50 -49.61
N LEU A 321 -0.97 19.95 -50.13
CA LEU A 321 0.29 20.04 -49.42
C LEU A 321 0.94 21.39 -49.73
N SER A 322 1.27 22.14 -48.68
CA SER A 322 2.29 23.18 -48.75
C SER A 322 3.66 22.52 -48.89
N GLY A 323 4.55 23.12 -49.67
CA GLY A 323 5.88 22.57 -49.94
C GLY A 323 6.65 22.31 -48.65
N ASP A 324 7.32 21.16 -48.61
CA ASP A 324 8.06 20.63 -47.47
C ASP A 324 7.21 20.25 -46.23
N ASP A 325 5.90 20.50 -46.21
CA ASP A 325 5.03 20.05 -45.12
C ASP A 325 4.61 18.58 -45.26
N LYS A 326 4.35 17.94 -44.10
CA LYS A 326 3.84 16.57 -44.03
C LYS A 326 2.31 16.59 -44.02
N GLY A 327 1.69 15.90 -44.96
CA GLY A 327 0.27 15.57 -44.91
C GLY A 327 0.04 14.16 -44.39
N THR A 328 -1.09 13.98 -43.70
CA THR A 328 -1.60 12.66 -43.30
C THR A 328 -3.04 12.57 -43.78
N VAL A 329 -3.37 11.48 -44.48
CA VAL A 329 -4.74 11.15 -44.87
C VAL A 329 -5.11 9.79 -44.30
N ILE A 330 -6.32 9.65 -43.77
CA ILE A 330 -6.84 8.37 -43.30
C ILE A 330 -7.49 7.65 -44.49
N ILE A 331 -7.07 6.42 -44.73
CA ILE A 331 -7.71 5.52 -45.67
C ILE A 331 -8.65 4.64 -44.85
N ASN A 332 -9.96 4.85 -45.01
CA ASN A 332 -11.02 4.11 -44.33
C ASN A 332 -11.60 3.01 -45.24
N GLU A 333 -12.67 2.34 -44.79
CA GLU A 333 -13.44 1.35 -45.56
C GLU A 333 -12.62 0.12 -46.03
N LEU A 334 -11.50 -0.17 -45.39
CA LEU A 334 -10.70 -1.36 -45.69
C LEU A 334 -11.36 -2.63 -45.11
N GLU A 335 -11.26 -3.74 -45.83
CA GLU A 335 -11.69 -5.04 -45.35
C GLU A 335 -10.73 -5.60 -44.29
N LYS A 336 -11.30 -6.17 -43.22
CA LYS A 336 -10.52 -6.73 -42.10
C LYS A 336 -9.56 -7.83 -42.58
N SER A 337 -8.33 -7.79 -42.09
CA SER A 337 -7.24 -8.73 -42.43
C SER A 337 -6.80 -8.74 -43.90
N LYS A 338 -7.35 -7.90 -44.77
CA LYS A 338 -6.99 -7.85 -46.20
C LYS A 338 -5.74 -7.00 -46.42
N THR A 339 -4.89 -7.44 -47.35
CA THR A 339 -3.66 -6.73 -47.74
C THR A 339 -3.87 -5.94 -49.02
N TYR A 340 -3.26 -4.76 -49.08
CA TYR A 340 -3.49 -3.79 -50.15
C TYR A 340 -2.19 -3.23 -50.71
N ASP A 341 -2.20 -2.92 -52.01
CA ASP A 341 -1.21 -2.09 -52.68
C ASP A 341 -1.81 -0.69 -52.90
N ILE A 342 -1.21 0.33 -52.29
CA ILE A 342 -1.65 1.73 -52.37
C ILE A 342 -0.71 2.47 -53.32
N TYR A 343 -1.26 3.08 -54.36
CA TYR A 343 -0.49 3.83 -55.35
C TYR A 343 -0.73 5.32 -55.17
N VAL A 344 0.34 6.12 -55.09
CA VAL A 344 0.28 7.55 -54.80
C VAL A 344 1.03 8.34 -55.87
N VAL A 345 0.47 9.46 -56.32
CA VAL A 345 1.06 10.35 -57.33
C VAL A 345 0.93 11.81 -56.90
N ALA A 346 1.91 12.66 -57.20
CA ALA A 346 1.88 14.09 -56.88
C ALA A 346 1.73 14.97 -58.12
N GLU A 347 1.06 16.11 -57.95
CA GLU A 347 0.84 17.18 -58.94
C GLU A 347 1.13 18.54 -58.28
N ASP A 348 1.80 19.47 -58.98
CA ASP A 348 2.02 20.84 -58.45
C ASP A 348 0.80 21.76 -58.66
N THR A 349 0.90 23.01 -58.19
CA THR A 349 -0.12 24.05 -58.43
C THR A 349 -0.24 24.51 -59.89
N MET A 350 0.66 24.06 -60.78
CA MET A 350 0.68 24.35 -62.22
C MET A 350 0.19 23.16 -63.07
N TYR A 351 -0.28 22.08 -62.44
CA TYR A 351 -0.77 20.84 -63.03
C TYR A 351 0.30 19.93 -63.69
N ASN A 352 1.56 20.03 -63.25
CA ASN A 352 2.62 19.10 -63.60
C ASN A 352 2.49 17.82 -62.74
N LEU A 353 1.93 16.76 -63.31
CA LEU A 353 1.76 15.45 -62.67
C LEU A 353 3.01 14.58 -62.81
N GLN A 354 3.40 13.87 -61.75
CA GLN A 354 4.45 12.84 -61.80
C GLN A 354 4.16 11.78 -62.88
N SER A 355 5.20 11.28 -63.55
CA SER A 355 5.06 10.30 -64.64
C SER A 355 4.63 8.90 -64.20
N SER A 356 4.94 8.51 -62.97
CA SER A 356 4.70 7.17 -62.42
C SER A 356 4.29 7.25 -60.95
N PRO A 357 3.26 6.51 -60.49
CA PRO A 357 2.92 6.43 -59.07
C PRO A 357 3.99 5.70 -58.25
N VAL A 358 4.13 6.09 -56.98
CA VAL A 358 4.88 5.33 -55.97
C VAL A 358 3.94 4.35 -55.26
N LYS A 359 4.36 3.09 -55.12
CA LYS A 359 3.58 2.04 -54.44
C LYS A 359 4.01 1.90 -52.97
N VAL A 360 3.03 1.88 -52.07
CA VAL A 360 3.20 1.53 -50.65
C VAL A 360 2.32 0.32 -50.34
N LYS A 361 2.84 -0.66 -49.61
CA LYS A 361 2.12 -1.90 -49.32
C LYS A 361 1.59 -1.93 -47.89
N LEU A 362 0.32 -2.26 -47.73
CA LEU A 362 -0.32 -2.53 -46.45
C LEU A 362 -0.27 -4.04 -46.19
N ASP A 363 0.72 -4.47 -45.43
CA ASP A 363 0.88 -5.86 -44.98
C ASP A 363 0.29 -6.08 -43.59
N ARG A 364 -0.60 -7.07 -43.49
CA ARG A 364 -1.36 -7.45 -42.30
C ARG A 364 -0.77 -8.73 -41.70
N VAL A 365 0.42 -8.64 -41.08
CA VAL A 365 1.14 -9.76 -40.44
C VAL A 365 0.51 -10.12 -39.08
N ALA A 366 0.30 -11.40 -38.79
CA ALA A 366 -0.25 -11.87 -37.50
C ALA A 366 0.60 -11.43 -36.27
N PRO A 367 -0.01 -11.17 -35.11
CA PRO A 367 0.72 -10.97 -33.86
C PRO A 367 1.49 -12.24 -33.46
N VAL A 368 2.67 -12.06 -32.86
CA VAL A 368 3.56 -13.14 -32.43
C VAL A 368 3.77 -13.06 -30.92
N PHE A 369 3.79 -14.21 -30.22
CA PHE A 369 4.15 -14.30 -28.81
C PHE A 369 5.57 -13.74 -28.56
N VAL A 370 5.69 -12.83 -27.60
CA VAL A 370 6.97 -12.24 -27.17
C VAL A 370 7.41 -12.84 -25.84
N SER A 371 6.55 -12.76 -24.82
CA SER A 371 6.84 -13.17 -23.44
C SER A 371 5.54 -13.48 -22.70
N ALA A 372 5.65 -14.17 -21.56
CA ALA A 372 4.55 -14.26 -20.61
C ALA A 372 5.08 -14.38 -19.18
N GLU A 373 4.33 -13.82 -18.24
CA GLU A 373 4.59 -13.89 -16.80
C GLU A 373 3.29 -14.12 -16.02
N THR A 374 3.36 -14.66 -14.81
CA THR A 374 2.22 -14.59 -13.88
C THR A 374 2.19 -13.21 -13.23
N ASN A 375 1.02 -12.83 -12.69
CA ASN A 375 0.98 -11.79 -11.65
C ASN A 375 1.56 -12.33 -10.32
N ILE A 376 1.60 -11.48 -9.28
CA ILE A 376 2.27 -11.76 -8.01
C ILE A 376 1.50 -12.68 -7.06
N ASP A 377 0.17 -12.77 -7.21
CA ASP A 377 -0.71 -13.67 -6.45
C ASP A 377 -0.99 -15.00 -7.20
N GLY A 378 -0.60 -15.08 -8.47
CA GLY A 378 -0.70 -16.26 -9.32
C GLY A 378 -2.07 -16.47 -9.95
N THR A 379 -3.01 -15.54 -9.79
CA THR A 379 -4.38 -15.65 -10.35
C THR A 379 -4.43 -15.46 -11.86
N GLU A 380 -3.41 -14.85 -12.47
CA GLU A 380 -3.38 -14.50 -13.89
C GLU A 380 -2.06 -14.87 -14.58
N VAL A 381 -2.13 -15.07 -15.90
CA VAL A 381 -0.99 -15.07 -16.82
C VAL A 381 -1.11 -13.90 -17.78
N ARG A 382 -0.14 -12.97 -17.74
CA ARG A 382 -0.02 -11.83 -18.65
C ARG A 382 0.86 -12.24 -19.84
N VAL A 383 0.31 -12.22 -21.06
CA VAL A 383 0.96 -12.68 -22.29
C VAL A 383 1.19 -11.51 -23.24
N THR A 384 2.46 -11.14 -23.46
CA THR A 384 2.86 -10.07 -24.38
C THR A 384 2.98 -10.59 -25.82
N PHE A 385 2.44 -9.81 -26.75
CA PHE A 385 2.50 -10.02 -28.19
C PHE A 385 3.26 -8.90 -28.90
N SER A 386 3.61 -9.13 -30.16
CA SER A 386 4.36 -8.17 -31.00
C SER A 386 3.51 -7.04 -31.59
N LYS A 387 2.26 -6.88 -31.13
CA LYS A 387 1.26 -5.90 -31.59
C LYS A 387 0.21 -5.69 -30.51
N GLU A 388 -0.42 -4.52 -30.52
CA GLU A 388 -1.63 -4.25 -29.74
C GLU A 388 -2.78 -5.20 -30.10
N MET A 389 -3.41 -5.78 -29.09
CA MET A 389 -4.48 -6.76 -29.19
C MET A 389 -5.86 -6.09 -29.20
N ASP A 390 -6.78 -6.66 -29.98
CA ASP A 390 -8.11 -6.10 -30.21
C ASP A 390 -9.04 -6.35 -29.02
N SER A 391 -9.85 -5.36 -28.63
CA SER A 391 -10.78 -5.47 -27.49
C SER A 391 -11.91 -6.49 -27.72
N SER A 392 -12.24 -6.85 -28.97
CA SER A 392 -13.11 -8.00 -29.21
C SER A 392 -12.49 -9.33 -28.78
N SER A 393 -11.18 -9.38 -28.47
CA SER A 393 -10.52 -10.55 -27.91
C SER A 393 -10.90 -10.84 -26.45
N LYS A 394 -11.61 -9.91 -25.82
CA LYS A 394 -12.19 -10.08 -24.49
C LYS A 394 -13.08 -11.33 -24.42
N TYR A 395 -13.02 -12.07 -23.32
CA TYR A 395 -13.70 -13.35 -23.07
C TYR A 395 -13.31 -14.53 -24.00
N LYS A 396 -12.33 -14.43 -24.91
CA LYS A 396 -11.94 -15.53 -25.82
C LYS A 396 -11.01 -16.55 -25.15
N LYS A 397 -11.59 -17.47 -24.37
CA LYS A 397 -10.94 -18.56 -23.60
C LYS A 397 -10.30 -19.68 -24.46
N GLN A 398 -9.66 -19.33 -25.57
CA GLN A 398 -9.05 -20.27 -26.53
C GLN A 398 -7.57 -20.57 -26.21
N PHE A 399 -7.01 -19.90 -25.21
CA PHE A 399 -5.71 -20.20 -24.64
C PHE A 399 -5.76 -21.47 -23.79
N ARG A 400 -4.65 -22.22 -23.81
CA ARG A 400 -4.44 -23.39 -22.95
C ARG A 400 -3.26 -23.11 -22.03
N VAL A 401 -3.54 -22.95 -20.74
CA VAL A 401 -2.51 -22.81 -19.70
C VAL A 401 -2.31 -24.17 -19.03
N LEU A 402 -1.05 -24.54 -18.81
CA LEU A 402 -0.70 -25.75 -18.07
C LEU A 402 0.22 -25.39 -16.89
N VAL A 403 -0.22 -25.76 -15.69
CA VAL A 403 0.49 -25.60 -14.43
C VAL A 403 1.03 -26.97 -14.00
N ASN A 404 2.36 -27.10 -13.90
CA ASN A 404 3.07 -28.38 -13.73
C ASN A 404 2.65 -29.47 -14.76
N GLY A 405 2.27 -29.06 -15.97
CA GLY A 405 1.79 -29.95 -17.02
C GLY A 405 0.32 -30.39 -16.89
N ILE A 406 -0.38 -29.97 -15.84
CA ILE A 406 -1.82 -30.16 -15.67
C ILE A 406 -2.54 -28.95 -16.29
N ASN A 407 -3.62 -29.17 -17.03
CA ASN A 407 -4.37 -28.08 -17.65
C ASN A 407 -5.13 -27.26 -16.59
N ASP A 408 -4.87 -25.96 -16.56
CA ASP A 408 -5.71 -25.00 -15.83
C ASP A 408 -6.75 -24.38 -16.78
N THR A 409 -7.91 -24.01 -16.24
CA THR A 409 -8.99 -23.42 -17.05
C THR A 409 -8.79 -21.91 -17.09
N VAL A 410 -8.61 -21.37 -18.30
CA VAL A 410 -8.64 -19.92 -18.50
C VAL A 410 -10.07 -19.44 -18.31
N THR A 411 -10.37 -18.79 -17.18
CA THR A 411 -11.71 -18.32 -16.81
C THR A 411 -12.08 -17.05 -17.58
N TYR A 412 -11.10 -16.23 -17.94
CA TYR A 412 -11.30 -14.95 -18.60
C TYR A 412 -10.07 -14.55 -19.41
N VAL A 413 -10.28 -13.65 -20.37
CA VAL A 413 -9.24 -13.09 -21.25
C VAL A 413 -9.60 -11.64 -21.50
N GLU A 414 -8.67 -10.71 -21.34
CA GLU A 414 -8.82 -9.33 -21.78
C GLU A 414 -7.48 -8.70 -22.21
N PRO A 415 -7.47 -7.72 -23.13
CA PRO A 415 -6.29 -6.89 -23.28
C PRO A 415 -6.09 -6.04 -22.03
N ASP A 416 -4.84 -5.83 -21.68
CA ASP A 416 -4.42 -4.92 -20.61
C ASP A 416 -4.67 -3.46 -21.05
N ASP A 417 -5.36 -2.68 -20.22
CA ASP A 417 -5.78 -1.31 -20.55
C ASP A 417 -4.57 -0.33 -20.60
N ASP A 418 -3.52 -0.57 -19.81
CA ASP A 418 -2.29 0.24 -19.81
C ASP A 418 -1.35 -0.16 -20.96
N ASN A 419 -1.35 -1.44 -21.35
CA ASN A 419 -0.56 -1.94 -22.48
C ASN A 419 -1.28 -3.02 -23.29
N ARG A 420 -2.01 -2.61 -24.33
CA ARG A 420 -2.76 -3.51 -25.22
C ARG A 420 -1.92 -4.56 -25.94
N GLU A 421 -0.58 -4.50 -25.95
CA GLU A 421 0.25 -5.61 -26.42
C GLU A 421 0.17 -6.85 -25.51
N VAL A 422 -0.36 -6.70 -24.29
CA VAL A 422 -0.55 -7.77 -23.29
C VAL A 422 -2.01 -8.24 -23.29
N LEU A 423 -2.22 -9.56 -23.29
CA LEU A 423 -3.46 -10.18 -22.87
C LEU A 423 -3.31 -10.75 -21.45
N ILE A 424 -4.23 -10.40 -20.56
CA ILE A 424 -4.40 -10.98 -19.24
C ILE A 424 -5.26 -12.24 -19.40
N LEU A 425 -4.82 -13.36 -18.82
CA LEU A 425 -5.53 -14.64 -18.77
C LEU A 425 -5.79 -15.00 -17.29
N GLU A 426 -7.01 -14.84 -16.79
CA GLU A 426 -7.36 -15.33 -15.45
C GLU A 426 -7.42 -16.87 -15.43
N LEU A 427 -7.08 -17.47 -14.29
CA LEU A 427 -7.08 -18.91 -14.04
C LEU A 427 -8.15 -19.32 -13.03
N ASP A 428 -8.58 -20.58 -13.08
CA ASP A 428 -9.52 -21.18 -12.11
C ASP A 428 -8.83 -21.51 -10.78
N TYR A 429 -7.52 -21.77 -10.81
CA TYR A 429 -6.67 -21.96 -9.64
C TYR A 429 -5.44 -21.06 -9.69
N ALA A 430 -5.09 -20.45 -8.56
CA ALA A 430 -3.89 -19.64 -8.45
C ALA A 430 -2.62 -20.49 -8.59
N VAL A 431 -1.69 -20.03 -9.45
CA VAL A 431 -0.33 -20.55 -9.53
C VAL A 431 0.38 -20.33 -8.20
N LEU A 432 1.08 -21.34 -7.71
CA LEU A 432 1.91 -21.23 -6.51
C LEU A 432 3.38 -21.03 -6.87
N TYR A 433 4.14 -20.42 -5.95
CA TYR A 433 5.58 -20.23 -6.08
C TYR A 433 6.31 -21.53 -6.48
N GLY A 434 7.17 -21.44 -7.50
CA GLY A 434 8.00 -22.55 -7.97
C GLY A 434 7.28 -23.57 -8.85
N GLN A 435 5.98 -23.42 -9.11
CA GLN A 435 5.30 -24.19 -10.13
C GLN A 435 5.76 -23.76 -11.53
N THR A 436 5.82 -24.72 -12.45
CA THR A 436 6.12 -24.46 -13.87
C THR A 436 4.83 -24.12 -14.61
N VAL A 437 4.82 -23.04 -15.38
CA VAL A 437 3.64 -22.60 -16.13
C VAL A 437 3.98 -22.50 -17.62
N THR A 438 3.09 -22.99 -18.48
CA THR A 438 3.18 -22.82 -19.93
C THR A 438 1.87 -22.37 -20.53
N VAL A 439 1.94 -21.54 -21.58
CA VAL A 439 0.78 -21.09 -22.35
C VAL A 439 0.90 -21.53 -23.81
N ALA A 440 -0.20 -22.00 -24.39
CA ALA A 440 -0.34 -22.32 -25.80
C ALA A 440 -1.63 -21.70 -26.34
N TYR A 441 -1.71 -21.52 -27.66
CA TYR A 441 -2.91 -21.00 -28.32
C TYR A 441 -3.16 -21.76 -29.62
N THR A 442 -4.41 -22.15 -29.86
CA THR A 442 -4.88 -22.70 -31.13
C THR A 442 -5.59 -21.59 -31.89
N ALA A 443 -5.24 -21.40 -33.16
CA ALA A 443 -5.82 -20.37 -34.03
C ALA A 443 -7.36 -20.37 -33.95
N GLY A 444 -7.90 -19.16 -33.89
CA GLY A 444 -9.26 -18.91 -33.42
C GLY A 444 -9.67 -17.49 -33.75
N SER A 445 -10.36 -16.84 -32.82
CA SER A 445 -10.93 -15.51 -33.04
C SER A 445 -10.16 -14.37 -32.36
N VAL A 446 -9.10 -14.64 -31.59
CA VAL A 446 -8.22 -13.60 -31.01
C VAL A 446 -7.48 -12.88 -32.15
N SER A 447 -7.45 -11.55 -32.11
CA SER A 447 -6.86 -10.70 -33.15
C SER A 447 -6.14 -9.49 -32.55
N ALA A 448 -5.23 -8.91 -33.32
CA ALA A 448 -4.65 -7.59 -33.08
C ALA A 448 -5.59 -6.46 -33.50
N TYR A 449 -5.40 -5.26 -32.95
CA TYR A 449 -6.18 -4.04 -33.21
C TYR A 449 -6.19 -3.64 -34.70
N ASP A 450 -5.15 -4.02 -35.43
CA ASP A 450 -5.03 -3.87 -36.89
C ASP A 450 -5.81 -4.95 -37.68
N GLY A 451 -6.65 -5.74 -37.00
CA GLY A 451 -7.48 -6.81 -37.54
C GLY A 451 -6.80 -8.18 -37.65
N THR A 452 -5.45 -8.26 -37.55
CA THR A 452 -4.75 -9.50 -37.86
C THR A 452 -5.02 -10.60 -36.83
N VAL A 453 -5.45 -11.77 -37.30
CA VAL A 453 -5.77 -12.91 -36.42
C VAL A 453 -4.49 -13.54 -35.86
N LEU A 454 -4.48 -13.83 -34.56
CA LEU A 454 -3.39 -14.52 -33.88
C LEU A 454 -3.22 -15.95 -34.43
N ALA A 455 -1.99 -16.30 -34.80
CA ALA A 455 -1.65 -17.63 -35.30
C ALA A 455 -1.50 -18.65 -34.15
N THR A 456 -1.73 -19.94 -34.45
CA THR A 456 -1.45 -21.05 -33.52
C THR A 456 0.00 -21.01 -33.04
N PHE A 457 0.22 -21.14 -31.73
CA PHE A 457 1.54 -21.41 -31.16
C PHE A 457 1.50 -22.54 -30.12
N GLY A 458 2.47 -23.44 -30.21
CA GLY A 458 2.71 -24.50 -29.22
C GLY A 458 3.24 -23.93 -27.89
N ALA A 459 3.26 -24.77 -26.86
CA ALA A 459 3.57 -24.36 -25.48
C ALA A 459 4.83 -23.46 -25.35
N LYS A 460 4.64 -22.32 -24.70
CA LYS A 460 5.67 -21.34 -24.34
C LYS A 460 5.78 -21.28 -22.82
N SER A 461 7.01 -21.19 -22.31
CA SER A 461 7.25 -21.00 -20.87
C SER A 461 6.74 -19.63 -20.43
N VAL A 462 6.17 -19.60 -19.22
CA VAL A 462 5.73 -18.40 -18.51
C VAL A 462 6.66 -18.19 -17.32
N THR A 463 7.11 -16.96 -17.08
CA THR A 463 7.85 -16.60 -15.87
C THR A 463 6.90 -16.60 -14.67
N ASN A 464 7.13 -17.49 -13.70
CA ASN A 464 6.36 -17.50 -12.46
C ASN A 464 6.91 -16.41 -11.51
N SER A 465 6.14 -15.33 -11.38
CA SER A 465 6.45 -14.14 -10.57
C SER A 465 5.76 -14.15 -9.19
N VAL A 466 5.11 -15.27 -8.82
CA VAL A 466 4.39 -15.41 -7.55
C VAL A 466 5.34 -15.24 -6.37
N ILE A 467 4.89 -14.52 -5.34
CA ILE A 467 5.71 -14.23 -4.15
C ILE A 467 6.12 -15.52 -3.46
N LYS A 468 7.40 -15.63 -3.10
CA LYS A 468 7.95 -16.78 -2.38
C LYS A 468 7.45 -16.79 -0.92
N PRO A 469 6.80 -17.87 -0.43
CA PRO A 469 6.46 -18.00 0.98
C PRO A 469 7.71 -17.98 1.87
N PRO A 470 7.64 -17.50 3.12
CA PRO A 470 8.81 -17.43 3.99
C PRO A 470 9.32 -18.82 4.41
N SER A 471 10.59 -18.89 4.81
CA SER A 471 11.13 -20.10 5.46
C SER A 471 10.49 -20.32 6.84
N ALA A 472 10.46 -21.57 7.32
CA ALA A 472 9.97 -21.87 8.67
C ALA A 472 10.77 -21.11 9.76
N PRO A 473 10.11 -20.51 10.78
CA PRO A 473 10.79 -19.89 11.91
C PRO A 473 11.73 -20.86 12.63
N THR A 474 12.89 -20.35 13.05
CA THR A 474 13.90 -21.10 13.82
C THR A 474 14.09 -20.48 15.19
N GLY A 475 14.73 -21.23 16.11
CA GLY A 475 15.05 -20.73 17.44
C GLY A 475 13.84 -20.47 18.34
N LEU A 476 12.71 -21.15 18.11
CA LEU A 476 11.52 -21.05 18.97
C LEU A 476 11.87 -21.50 20.40
N ASN A 477 12.03 -20.55 21.30
CA ASN A 477 12.28 -20.74 22.71
C ASN A 477 11.00 -20.48 23.51
N VAL A 478 10.82 -21.18 24.63
CA VAL A 478 9.62 -21.11 25.47
C VAL A 478 9.98 -21.04 26.96
N SER A 479 9.57 -19.96 27.62
CA SER A 479 9.84 -19.69 29.03
C SER A 479 8.55 -19.78 29.86
N PRO A 480 8.42 -20.74 30.79
CA PRO A 480 7.23 -20.89 31.63
C PRO A 480 7.04 -19.76 32.64
N GLU A 481 5.81 -19.29 32.78
CA GLU A 481 5.40 -18.23 33.70
C GLU A 481 4.19 -18.68 34.55
N ASN A 482 3.81 -17.88 35.55
CA ASN A 482 2.61 -18.14 36.33
C ASN A 482 1.34 -17.94 35.49
N GLY A 483 0.68 -19.05 35.12
CA GLY A 483 -0.50 -19.04 34.26
C GLY A 483 -0.21 -18.69 32.80
N GLY A 484 1.03 -18.84 32.35
CA GLY A 484 1.44 -18.41 31.00
C GLY A 484 2.76 -19.00 30.50
N VAL A 485 3.10 -18.64 29.25
CA VAL A 485 4.38 -18.94 28.60
C VAL A 485 4.78 -17.74 27.74
N LEU A 486 6.02 -17.28 27.87
CA LEU A 486 6.63 -16.37 26.90
C LEU A 486 7.31 -17.20 25.80
N LEU A 487 6.97 -16.92 24.55
CA LEU A 487 7.60 -17.48 23.35
C LEU A 487 8.45 -16.42 22.68
N GLU A 488 9.62 -16.81 22.17
CA GLU A 488 10.54 -15.96 21.42
C GLU A 488 11.12 -16.76 20.24
N TRP A 489 11.35 -16.14 19.09
CA TRP A 489 11.88 -16.82 17.89
C TRP A 489 12.73 -15.90 17.02
N ASN A 490 13.50 -16.48 16.10
CA ASN A 490 14.34 -15.72 15.17
C ASN A 490 13.52 -15.07 14.05
N SER A 491 13.96 -13.90 13.58
CA SER A 491 13.41 -13.26 12.39
C SER A 491 13.60 -14.12 11.13
N VAL A 492 12.57 -14.17 10.29
CA VAL A 492 12.58 -14.80 8.97
C VAL A 492 12.63 -13.72 7.90
N ALA A 493 13.57 -13.83 6.95
CA ALA A 493 13.67 -12.89 5.84
C ALA A 493 12.47 -13.00 4.89
N GLY A 494 11.88 -11.87 4.52
CA GLY A 494 10.70 -11.81 3.65
C GLY A 494 9.39 -12.22 4.32
N ALA A 495 9.31 -12.23 5.66
CA ALA A 495 8.07 -12.42 6.41
C ALA A 495 7.50 -11.07 6.87
N ASP A 496 6.20 -10.88 6.69
CA ASP A 496 5.44 -9.70 7.14
C ASP A 496 4.90 -9.90 8.57
N GLY A 497 4.76 -11.15 9.01
CA GLY A 497 4.37 -11.49 10.37
C GLY A 497 4.46 -12.98 10.69
N TYR A 498 3.91 -13.36 11.84
CA TYR A 498 3.97 -14.70 12.39
C TYR A 498 2.63 -15.17 12.95
N THR A 499 2.25 -16.40 12.61
CA THR A 499 1.08 -17.11 13.15
C THR A 499 1.51 -18.01 14.31
N VAL A 500 0.95 -17.83 15.50
CA VAL A 500 1.27 -18.62 16.70
C VAL A 500 0.20 -19.69 16.95
N TYR A 501 0.63 -20.93 17.13
CA TYR A 501 -0.23 -22.08 17.37
C TYR A 501 0.06 -22.76 18.71
N GLN A 502 -0.99 -23.29 19.35
CA GLN A 502 -0.93 -24.00 20.62
C GLN A 502 -1.71 -25.33 20.57
N SER A 503 -1.23 -26.34 21.29
CA SER A 503 -1.99 -27.54 21.64
C SER A 503 -1.68 -28.02 23.07
N VAL A 504 -2.54 -28.89 23.61
CA VAL A 504 -2.28 -29.71 24.82
C VAL A 504 -1.81 -31.12 24.46
N GLN A 505 -1.78 -31.46 23.17
CA GLN A 505 -1.35 -32.76 22.63
C GLN A 505 -0.11 -32.54 21.75
N SER A 506 0.88 -33.44 21.86
CA SER A 506 2.19 -33.29 21.19
C SER A 506 2.11 -33.19 19.67
N ASP A 507 1.09 -33.81 19.10
CA ASP A 507 0.92 -34.02 17.65
C ASP A 507 -0.37 -33.36 17.15
N GLY A 508 -0.94 -32.46 17.96
CA GLY A 508 -2.14 -31.70 17.65
C GLY A 508 -3.44 -32.40 18.08
N PRO A 509 -4.62 -31.83 17.73
CA PRO A 509 -4.78 -30.67 16.86
C PRO A 509 -4.19 -29.39 17.47
N TYR A 510 -3.55 -28.58 16.63
CA TYR A 510 -3.04 -27.26 17.00
C TYR A 510 -4.06 -26.20 16.62
N LYS A 511 -4.27 -25.22 17.51
CA LYS A 511 -5.15 -24.08 17.31
C LYS A 511 -4.32 -22.80 17.19
N GLN A 512 -4.63 -21.96 16.20
CA GLN A 512 -4.10 -20.60 16.13
C GLN A 512 -4.59 -19.78 17.32
N ILE A 513 -3.69 -19.05 17.97
CA ILE A 513 -3.98 -18.23 19.15
C ILE A 513 -3.62 -16.76 18.99
N SER A 514 -2.77 -16.40 18.02
CA SER A 514 -2.47 -15.01 17.66
C SER A 514 -1.77 -14.94 16.32
N ASP A 515 -1.91 -13.79 15.68
CA ASP A 515 -0.98 -13.29 14.69
C ASP A 515 -0.11 -12.21 15.36
N SER A 516 1.13 -12.01 14.88
CA SER A 516 2.11 -11.12 15.52
C SER A 516 3.15 -10.61 14.51
N ASP A 517 3.35 -9.29 14.46
CA ASP A 517 4.48 -8.62 13.80
C ASP A 517 5.79 -8.72 14.61
N ARG A 518 5.69 -9.10 15.88
CA ARG A 518 6.81 -9.22 16.82
C ARG A 518 7.39 -10.63 16.85
N LEU A 519 8.70 -10.69 17.11
CA LEU A 519 9.48 -11.92 17.34
C LEU A 519 9.25 -12.60 18.70
N ARG A 520 8.19 -12.21 19.42
CA ARG A 520 7.82 -12.76 20.73
C ARG A 520 6.34 -12.63 21.00
N TYR A 521 5.78 -13.61 21.70
CA TYR A 521 4.38 -13.63 22.11
C TYR A 521 4.22 -14.18 23.53
N ARG A 522 3.33 -13.59 24.32
CA ARG A 522 3.04 -14.00 25.71
C ARG A 522 1.67 -14.65 25.77
N VAL A 523 1.64 -15.96 25.97
CA VAL A 523 0.41 -16.72 26.17
C VAL A 523 0.01 -16.62 27.63
N THR A 524 -1.24 -16.26 27.90
CA THR A 524 -1.79 -16.08 29.24
C THR A 524 -3.07 -16.90 29.45
N GLY A 525 -3.45 -17.15 30.69
CA GLY A 525 -4.67 -17.91 31.02
C GLY A 525 -4.50 -19.42 30.88
N LEU A 526 -3.25 -19.90 30.94
CA LEU A 526 -2.91 -21.31 30.95
C LEU A 526 -3.01 -21.89 32.35
N LEU A 527 -3.23 -23.21 32.45
CA LEU A 527 -3.25 -23.91 33.74
C LEU A 527 -1.82 -24.31 34.14
N ASN A 528 -1.41 -23.92 35.35
CA ASN A 528 -0.13 -24.35 35.93
C ASN A 528 -0.10 -25.89 36.08
N GLY A 529 1.05 -26.50 35.78
CA GLY A 529 1.22 -27.96 35.78
C GLY A 529 0.74 -28.68 34.51
N VAL A 530 -0.03 -28.04 33.63
CA VAL A 530 -0.42 -28.61 32.33
C VAL A 530 0.67 -28.34 31.30
N LYS A 531 1.08 -29.37 30.53
CA LYS A 531 2.05 -29.20 29.44
C LYS A 531 1.34 -28.71 28.17
N TYR A 532 1.87 -27.66 27.58
CA TYR A 532 1.42 -27.10 26.31
C TYR A 532 2.53 -27.20 25.26
N TYR A 533 2.13 -27.38 24.01
CA TYR A 533 2.99 -27.48 22.85
C TYR A 533 2.71 -26.30 21.93
N PHE A 534 3.77 -25.74 21.34
CA PHE A 534 3.70 -24.54 20.52
C PHE A 534 4.48 -24.70 19.22
N MET A 535 3.95 -24.08 18.17
CA MET A 535 4.62 -23.91 16.88
C MET A 535 4.34 -22.48 16.38
N VAL A 536 5.26 -21.95 15.59
CA VAL A 536 5.11 -20.66 14.92
C VAL A 536 5.32 -20.84 13.43
N LYS A 537 4.52 -20.19 12.61
CA LYS A 537 4.77 -20.00 11.17
C LYS A 537 5.10 -18.54 10.91
N ALA A 538 5.89 -18.29 9.88
CA ALA A 538 6.01 -16.96 9.28
C ALA A 538 5.00 -16.86 8.12
N TYR A 539 4.52 -15.67 7.80
CA TYR A 539 3.68 -15.45 6.62
C TYR A 539 4.11 -14.20 5.84
N ASN A 540 3.78 -14.18 4.55
CA ASN A 540 3.77 -13.01 3.68
C ASN A 540 2.63 -13.17 2.65
N ASP A 541 2.53 -12.28 1.66
CA ASP A 541 1.53 -12.37 0.58
C ASP A 541 1.63 -13.65 -0.26
N GLY A 542 2.79 -14.32 -0.30
CA GLY A 542 2.97 -15.65 -0.89
C GLY A 542 2.42 -16.80 -0.04
N GLY A 543 1.96 -16.53 1.18
CA GLY A 543 1.33 -17.47 2.10
C GLY A 543 2.18 -17.83 3.33
N GLU A 544 1.73 -18.84 4.07
CA GLU A 544 2.42 -19.29 5.29
C GLU A 544 3.60 -20.23 5.02
N SER A 545 4.61 -20.14 5.87
CA SER A 545 5.72 -21.08 5.94
C SER A 545 5.29 -22.47 6.43
N GLN A 546 6.19 -23.44 6.31
CA GLN A 546 6.11 -24.65 7.12
C GLN A 546 6.20 -24.31 8.63
N ASN A 547 5.69 -25.21 9.48
CA ASN A 547 5.78 -25.06 10.93
C ASN A 547 7.24 -24.95 11.40
N SER A 548 7.50 -24.13 12.42
CA SER A 548 8.74 -24.22 13.21
C SER A 548 8.90 -25.62 13.82
N ILE A 549 10.11 -25.93 14.27
CA ILE A 549 10.30 -27.05 15.22
C ILE A 549 9.41 -26.80 16.44
N LYS A 550 8.69 -27.82 16.90
CA LYS A 550 7.76 -27.71 18.03
C LYS A 550 8.49 -27.54 19.35
N ALA A 551 8.05 -26.57 20.15
CA ALA A 551 8.53 -26.31 21.50
C ALA A 551 7.45 -26.71 22.52
N ALA A 552 7.82 -26.98 23.77
CA ALA A 552 6.87 -27.35 24.81
C ALA A 552 7.25 -26.74 26.17
N ALA A 553 6.24 -26.27 26.90
CA ALA A 553 6.40 -25.67 28.22
C ALA A 553 5.26 -26.08 29.15
N THR A 554 5.54 -26.14 30.45
CA THR A 554 4.56 -26.35 31.50
C THR A 554 4.58 -25.12 32.40
N PRO A 555 3.56 -24.24 32.37
CA PRO A 555 3.44 -23.10 33.27
C PRO A 555 3.55 -23.52 34.74
N ILE A 556 4.19 -22.69 35.55
CA ILE A 556 4.51 -23.00 36.95
C ILE A 556 4.00 -21.84 37.81
N SER A 557 3.33 -22.16 38.92
CA SER A 557 2.93 -21.12 39.87
C SER A 557 4.14 -20.44 40.50
N LEU A 558 3.94 -19.22 41.02
CA LEU A 558 4.86 -18.67 42.00
C LEU A 558 5.01 -19.64 43.20
N PRO A 559 6.14 -19.63 43.92
CA PRO A 559 6.28 -20.42 45.13
C PRO A 559 5.27 -19.97 46.19
N ASN A 560 4.86 -20.90 47.06
CA ASN A 560 4.10 -20.54 48.25
C ASN A 560 4.94 -19.64 49.18
N THR A 561 4.26 -18.82 49.98
CA THR A 561 4.90 -18.00 51.02
C THR A 561 5.69 -18.87 52.01
N PRO A 562 6.95 -18.53 52.34
CA PRO A 562 7.70 -19.19 53.41
C PRO A 562 6.98 -19.09 54.75
N THR A 563 6.96 -20.21 55.49
CA THR A 563 6.33 -20.31 56.81
C THR A 563 7.37 -20.66 57.88
N GLY A 564 7.02 -20.48 59.16
CA GLY A 564 7.90 -20.84 60.26
C GLY A 564 9.18 -20.00 60.35
N LEU A 565 9.17 -18.79 59.77
CA LEU A 565 10.30 -17.87 59.94
C LEU A 565 10.46 -17.54 61.43
N THR A 566 11.69 -17.68 61.92
CA THR A 566 12.13 -17.40 63.29
C THR A 566 13.44 -16.61 63.27
N ALA A 567 13.72 -15.85 64.33
CA ALA A 567 14.95 -15.10 64.51
C ALA A 567 15.55 -15.35 65.91
N SER A 568 16.83 -15.71 65.97
CA SER A 568 17.59 -15.91 67.21
C SER A 568 18.75 -14.92 67.26
N ALA A 569 18.87 -14.20 68.38
CA ALA A 569 19.93 -13.22 68.59
C ALA A 569 21.30 -13.88 68.89
N GLY A 570 22.37 -13.17 68.58
CA GLY A 570 23.74 -13.45 69.00
C GLY A 570 24.62 -12.19 68.88
N ASN A 571 25.92 -12.34 69.17
CA ASN A 571 26.86 -11.21 69.16
C ASN A 571 27.05 -10.63 67.76
N GLY A 572 26.60 -9.38 67.57
CA GLY A 572 26.67 -8.68 66.29
C GLY A 572 25.93 -9.40 65.16
N GLN A 573 25.02 -10.33 65.47
CA GLN A 573 24.39 -11.19 64.48
C GLN A 573 22.98 -11.65 64.87
N ILE A 574 22.16 -11.98 63.88
CA ILE A 574 20.87 -12.66 64.05
C ILE A 574 20.81 -13.85 63.10
N THR A 575 20.52 -15.04 63.64
CA THR A 575 20.31 -16.26 62.87
C THR A 575 18.83 -16.45 62.59
N LEU A 576 18.47 -16.55 61.31
CA LEU A 576 17.12 -16.82 60.82
C LEU A 576 16.99 -18.28 60.41
N ASN A 577 15.83 -18.88 60.64
CA ASN A 577 15.45 -20.21 60.12
C ASN A 577 13.99 -20.18 59.65
N TRP A 578 13.66 -20.91 58.57
CA TRP A 578 12.31 -21.03 58.02
C TRP A 578 12.06 -22.43 57.43
N ASN A 579 10.79 -22.74 57.11
CA ASN A 579 10.42 -24.01 56.48
C ASN A 579 10.74 -24.00 54.98
N ALA A 580 11.14 -25.17 54.44
CA ALA A 580 11.32 -25.35 53.01
C ALA A 580 9.99 -25.20 52.23
N VAL A 581 10.02 -24.47 51.11
CA VAL A 581 8.88 -24.27 50.22
C VAL A 581 9.01 -25.20 49.01
N THR A 582 8.01 -26.07 48.80
CA THR A 582 7.94 -26.95 47.62
C THR A 582 7.94 -26.14 46.33
N GLY A 583 8.80 -26.51 45.39
CA GLY A 583 8.93 -25.82 44.09
C GLY A 583 9.79 -24.55 44.12
N ALA A 584 10.32 -24.14 45.28
CA ALA A 584 11.33 -23.08 45.36
C ALA A 584 12.71 -23.61 44.96
N ILE A 585 13.46 -22.82 44.20
CA ILE A 585 14.87 -23.07 43.83
C ILE A 585 15.86 -22.30 44.73
N GLY A 586 15.33 -21.44 45.59
CA GLY A 586 16.06 -20.65 46.58
C GLY A 586 15.15 -19.64 47.29
N TYR A 587 15.76 -18.78 48.12
CA TYR A 587 15.10 -17.76 48.93
C TYR A 587 15.84 -16.44 48.85
N LYS A 588 15.13 -15.34 49.16
CA LYS A 588 15.67 -13.99 49.37
C LYS A 588 15.30 -13.54 50.77
N VAL A 589 16.28 -13.11 51.56
CA VAL A 589 16.07 -12.53 52.90
C VAL A 589 16.15 -11.01 52.79
N TYR A 590 15.19 -10.33 53.37
CA TYR A 590 15.17 -8.87 53.48
C TYR A 590 15.23 -8.44 54.94
N ARG A 591 15.91 -7.32 55.22
CA ARG A 591 16.08 -6.72 56.54
C ARG A 591 15.60 -5.28 56.56
N ALA A 592 15.00 -4.86 57.67
CA ALA A 592 14.65 -3.48 57.97
C ALA A 592 15.06 -3.08 59.40
N ASP A 593 15.24 -1.78 59.62
CA ASP A 593 15.47 -1.17 60.93
C ASP A 593 14.16 -0.81 61.66
N SER A 594 13.01 -1.06 61.03
CA SER A 594 11.66 -0.78 61.55
C SER A 594 10.68 -1.87 61.09
N SER A 595 9.64 -2.14 61.88
CA SER A 595 8.60 -3.13 61.56
C SER A 595 7.88 -2.83 60.24
N ASN A 596 7.81 -1.56 59.86
CA ASN A 596 7.11 -1.08 58.67
C ASN A 596 8.03 -0.91 57.46
N GLY A 597 9.28 -1.38 57.54
CA GLY A 597 10.29 -1.21 56.49
C GLY A 597 10.97 0.18 56.50
N PRO A 598 11.65 0.56 55.40
CA PRO A 598 11.78 -0.20 54.16
C PRO A 598 12.63 -1.47 54.35
N PHE A 599 12.20 -2.57 53.71
CA PHE A 599 12.92 -3.83 53.70
C PHE A 599 13.91 -3.87 52.53
N THR A 600 15.19 -4.11 52.82
CA THR A 600 16.27 -4.23 51.81
C THR A 600 16.79 -5.66 51.74
N GLN A 601 17.07 -6.18 50.55
CA GLN A 601 17.57 -7.54 50.39
C GLN A 601 18.99 -7.63 50.97
N VAL A 602 19.22 -8.53 51.93
CA VAL A 602 20.53 -8.75 52.57
C VAL A 602 21.17 -10.07 52.18
N TRP A 603 20.39 -11.02 51.64
CA TRP A 603 20.91 -12.32 51.20
C TRP A 603 20.00 -12.98 50.16
N GLY A 604 20.59 -13.89 49.38
CA GLY A 604 19.87 -14.86 48.57
C GLY A 604 20.67 -16.16 48.45
N GLY A 605 20.00 -17.30 48.46
CA GLY A 605 20.64 -18.62 48.43
C GLY A 605 19.63 -19.77 48.48
N LYS A 606 20.11 -21.01 48.67
CA LYS A 606 19.27 -22.22 48.65
C LYS A 606 18.90 -22.75 50.04
N GLU A 607 19.67 -22.38 51.04
CA GLU A 607 19.49 -22.82 52.43
C GLU A 607 18.18 -22.30 53.03
N THR A 608 17.68 -23.00 54.05
CA THR A 608 16.51 -22.60 54.86
C THR A 608 16.90 -21.89 56.15
N SER A 609 18.15 -21.41 56.23
CA SER A 609 18.65 -20.57 57.31
C SER A 609 19.62 -19.51 56.76
N TYR A 610 19.75 -18.39 57.48
CA TYR A 610 20.70 -17.34 57.15
C TYR A 610 21.18 -16.62 58.42
N LYS A 611 22.47 -16.30 58.48
CA LYS A 611 23.09 -15.57 59.57
C LYS A 611 23.39 -14.13 59.13
N SER A 612 22.56 -13.18 59.56
CA SER A 612 22.78 -11.75 59.33
C SER A 612 23.82 -11.23 60.31
N GLU A 613 25.05 -11.00 59.84
CA GLU A 613 26.17 -10.49 60.64
C GLU A 613 26.33 -8.96 60.52
N GLY A 614 27.28 -8.38 61.27
CA GLY A 614 27.61 -6.95 61.22
C GLY A 614 26.53 -6.04 61.82
N LEU A 615 25.73 -6.57 62.74
CA LEU A 615 24.64 -5.86 63.39
C LEU A 615 25.12 -5.10 64.63
N ALA A 616 24.49 -3.97 64.93
CA ALA A 616 24.75 -3.21 66.15
C ALA A 616 24.03 -3.87 67.34
N ASN A 617 24.77 -4.23 68.38
CA ASN A 617 24.18 -4.75 69.62
C ASN A 617 23.29 -3.70 70.29
N GLY A 618 22.23 -4.15 70.94
CA GLY A 618 21.15 -3.31 71.46
C GLY A 618 20.12 -2.83 70.41
N LYS A 619 20.35 -3.02 69.11
CA LYS A 619 19.41 -2.63 68.05
C LYS A 619 18.52 -3.80 67.60
N THR A 620 17.22 -3.55 67.51
CA THR A 620 16.24 -4.47 66.93
C THR A 620 16.24 -4.38 65.40
N TYR A 621 16.28 -5.54 64.75
CA TYR A 621 16.17 -5.67 63.29
C TYR A 621 14.98 -6.56 62.94
N TYR A 622 14.32 -6.22 61.84
CA TYR A 622 13.13 -6.88 61.33
C TYR A 622 13.47 -7.62 60.04
N PHE A 623 12.89 -8.81 59.82
CA PHE A 623 13.19 -9.66 58.68
C PHE A 623 11.94 -10.27 58.06
N VAL A 624 11.97 -10.41 56.73
CA VAL A 624 11.04 -11.21 55.93
C VAL A 624 11.81 -12.06 54.93
N VAL A 625 11.22 -13.17 54.50
CA VAL A 625 11.79 -14.08 53.51
C VAL A 625 10.79 -14.33 52.39
N LYS A 626 11.29 -14.30 51.15
CA LYS A 626 10.57 -14.77 49.96
C LYS A 626 11.18 -16.07 49.45
N ALA A 627 10.35 -17.00 49.02
CA ALA A 627 10.79 -18.13 48.19
C ALA A 627 10.83 -17.68 46.72
N VAL A 628 11.71 -18.30 45.93
CA VAL A 628 11.92 -17.94 44.51
C VAL A 628 11.89 -19.20 43.65
N ASN A 629 11.26 -19.14 42.48
CA ASN A 629 11.42 -20.13 41.41
C ASN A 629 11.58 -19.44 40.04
N THR A 630 11.59 -20.23 38.96
CA THR A 630 11.75 -19.73 37.58
C THR A 630 10.63 -18.80 37.12
N SER A 631 9.46 -18.83 37.76
CA SER A 631 8.33 -17.94 37.44
C SER A 631 8.26 -16.71 38.35
N GLY A 632 9.11 -16.60 39.38
CA GLY A 632 9.27 -15.38 40.19
C GLY A 632 9.36 -15.63 41.70
N ASP A 633 9.12 -14.55 42.45
CA ASP A 633 9.15 -14.53 43.91
C ASP A 633 7.76 -14.79 44.51
N SER A 634 7.71 -15.42 45.69
CA SER A 634 6.51 -15.51 46.52
C SER A 634 6.12 -14.15 47.12
N ASN A 635 4.96 -14.12 47.78
CA ASN A 635 4.69 -13.08 48.78
C ASN A 635 5.69 -13.18 49.95
N ASP A 636 5.82 -12.09 50.71
CA ASP A 636 6.60 -12.04 51.95
C ASP A 636 6.05 -13.00 53.01
N SER A 637 6.95 -13.61 53.78
CA SER A 637 6.63 -14.36 55.00
C SER A 637 5.98 -13.48 56.08
N ASN A 638 5.63 -14.08 57.22
CA ASN A 638 5.46 -13.29 58.44
C ASN A 638 6.75 -12.48 58.73
N ILE A 639 6.59 -11.27 59.27
CA ILE A 639 7.71 -10.48 59.79
C ILE A 639 8.17 -11.12 61.11
N VAL A 640 9.49 -11.23 61.30
CA VAL A 640 10.10 -11.52 62.61
C VAL A 640 11.05 -10.40 63.00
N SER A 641 11.39 -10.33 64.29
CA SER A 641 12.40 -9.40 64.78
C SER A 641 13.23 -10.02 65.89
N ALA A 642 14.49 -9.63 65.98
CA ALA A 642 15.32 -9.87 67.15
C ALA A 642 16.22 -8.65 67.40
N THR A 643 16.62 -8.46 68.65
CA THR A 643 17.63 -7.48 69.06
C THR A 643 18.97 -8.18 69.08
N ALA A 644 19.97 -7.68 68.35
CA ALA A 644 21.34 -8.20 68.48
C ALA A 644 21.84 -7.91 69.90
N VAL A 645 22.46 -8.89 70.56
CA VAL A 645 22.88 -8.79 71.97
C VAL A 645 24.39 -8.94 72.05
N ASP A 646 25.04 -8.28 73.01
CA ASP A 646 26.43 -8.61 73.31
C ASP A 646 26.53 -10.07 73.78
N SER A 647 27.67 -10.70 73.51
CA SER A 647 28.07 -11.86 74.30
C SER A 647 28.84 -11.37 75.52
N PRO A 648 28.68 -12.02 76.69
CA PRO A 648 29.54 -11.77 77.82
C PRO A 648 31.02 -11.91 77.39
N ASN A 649 31.82 -10.89 77.68
CA ASN A 649 33.25 -10.89 77.36
C ASN A 649 33.97 -12.11 77.98
N SER A 650 35.06 -12.58 77.37
CA SER A 650 35.85 -13.66 77.99
C SER A 650 36.32 -13.26 79.39
N PRO A 651 36.24 -14.15 80.41
CA PRO A 651 36.72 -13.85 81.75
C PRO A 651 38.19 -13.44 81.75
N THR A 652 38.53 -12.44 82.54
CA THR A 652 39.91 -11.93 82.69
C THR A 652 40.41 -12.12 84.11
N GLY A 653 41.73 -12.02 84.30
CA GLY A 653 42.33 -12.10 85.64
C GLY A 653 42.22 -13.48 86.30
N LEU A 654 42.11 -14.57 85.51
CA LEU A 654 42.12 -15.93 86.06
C LEU A 654 43.43 -16.19 86.80
N THR A 655 43.32 -16.41 88.11
CA THR A 655 44.39 -16.82 89.01
C THR A 655 44.10 -18.21 89.56
N ALA A 656 45.15 -18.95 89.88
CA ALA A 656 45.07 -20.29 90.46
C ALA A 656 46.03 -20.40 91.65
N SER A 657 45.49 -20.58 92.86
CA SER A 657 46.26 -20.76 94.08
C SER A 657 46.13 -22.20 94.59
N ALA A 658 47.26 -22.91 94.67
CA ALA A 658 47.31 -24.29 95.13
C ALA A 658 47.32 -24.38 96.65
N GLU A 659 46.52 -25.30 97.19
CA GLU A 659 46.43 -25.63 98.61
C GLU A 659 46.61 -27.15 98.83
N ASN A 660 46.39 -27.65 100.05
CA ASN A 660 46.60 -29.06 100.37
C ASN A 660 45.51 -29.98 99.77
N GLY A 661 45.68 -30.35 98.50
CA GLY A 661 44.80 -31.27 97.76
C GLY A 661 43.76 -30.61 96.85
N GLN A 662 43.77 -29.27 96.75
CA GLN A 662 42.85 -28.49 95.94
C GLN A 662 43.54 -27.28 95.30
N VAL A 663 42.91 -26.69 94.28
CA VAL A 663 43.31 -25.41 93.68
C VAL A 663 42.10 -24.49 93.71
N ILE A 664 42.26 -23.30 94.28
CA ILE A 664 41.24 -22.25 94.24
C ILE A 664 41.50 -21.39 92.99
N LEU A 665 40.48 -21.26 92.15
CA LEU A 665 40.46 -20.39 90.98
C LEU A 665 39.69 -19.11 91.33
N ASN A 666 40.19 -17.96 90.91
CA ASN A 666 39.47 -16.67 90.99
C ASN A 666 39.63 -15.91 89.68
N TRP A 667 38.58 -15.26 89.19
CA TRP A 667 38.59 -14.43 87.98
C TRP A 667 37.71 -13.18 88.15
N ASN A 668 37.80 -12.24 87.21
CA ASN A 668 36.98 -11.04 87.20
C ASN A 668 35.54 -11.34 86.76
N ALA A 669 34.56 -10.68 87.39
CA ALA A 669 33.18 -10.72 86.94
C ALA A 669 33.03 -10.18 85.51
N VAL A 670 32.29 -10.90 84.68
CA VAL A 670 31.91 -10.49 83.34
C VAL A 670 30.48 -9.95 83.37
N ALA A 671 30.26 -8.75 82.83
CA ALA A 671 28.93 -8.18 82.69
C ALA A 671 28.02 -9.09 81.84
N GLU A 672 26.75 -9.21 82.24
CA GLU A 672 25.72 -10.04 81.58
C GLU A 672 25.98 -11.57 81.56
N ALA A 673 27.09 -12.05 82.15
CA ALA A 673 27.32 -13.48 82.31
C ALA A 673 26.37 -14.08 83.36
N THR A 674 25.52 -15.02 82.94
CA THR A 674 24.64 -15.79 83.84
C THR A 674 25.32 -16.99 84.50
N GLY A 675 26.56 -17.30 84.11
CA GLY A 675 27.43 -18.30 84.73
C GLY A 675 28.62 -18.70 83.84
N TYR A 676 29.64 -19.26 84.47
CA TYR A 676 30.91 -19.65 83.84
C TYR A 676 31.00 -21.17 83.60
N LYS A 677 31.96 -21.61 82.77
CA LYS A 677 32.26 -23.03 82.54
C LYS A 677 33.72 -23.30 82.82
N ILE A 678 34.02 -24.04 83.88
CA ILE A 678 35.40 -24.30 84.30
C ILE A 678 35.88 -25.58 83.60
N TYR A 679 37.05 -25.52 82.97
CA TYR A 679 37.72 -26.66 82.36
C TYR A 679 39.14 -26.87 82.93
N ARG A 680 39.62 -28.12 82.90
CA ARG A 680 40.90 -28.57 83.45
C ARG A 680 41.65 -29.51 82.49
N SER A 681 42.97 -29.39 82.42
CA SER A 681 43.87 -30.34 81.76
C SER A 681 45.07 -30.67 82.66
N GLU A 682 45.69 -31.85 82.47
CA GLU A 682 47.04 -32.14 82.97
C GLU A 682 48.14 -31.72 81.98
N ILE A 683 47.77 -31.23 80.78
CA ILE A 683 48.66 -30.83 79.69
C ILE A 683 48.49 -29.33 79.42
N SER A 684 49.61 -28.60 79.35
CA SER A 684 49.59 -27.18 78.99
C SER A 684 49.12 -26.99 77.55
N GLY A 685 48.13 -26.11 77.34
CA GLY A 685 47.45 -25.93 76.05
C GLY A 685 46.30 -26.91 75.78
N GLY A 686 46.05 -27.89 76.66
CA GLY A 686 44.94 -28.84 76.54
C GLY A 686 45.36 -30.20 75.95
N PRO A 687 44.38 -31.07 75.57
CA PRO A 687 42.94 -30.83 75.58
C PRO A 687 42.37 -30.65 76.98
N TYR A 688 41.36 -29.80 77.12
CA TYR A 688 40.70 -29.50 78.39
C TYR A 688 39.41 -30.30 78.57
N THR A 689 39.19 -30.78 79.79
CA THR A 689 37.96 -31.47 80.22
C THR A 689 37.11 -30.51 81.04
N GLN A 690 35.81 -30.41 80.75
CA GLN A 690 34.89 -29.56 81.52
C GLN A 690 34.68 -30.18 82.91
N ILE A 691 34.90 -29.40 83.97
CA ILE A 691 34.72 -29.83 85.37
C ILE A 691 33.55 -29.11 86.06
N SER A 692 33.04 -28.02 85.49
CA SER A 692 31.82 -27.34 85.97
C SER A 692 31.14 -26.57 84.84
N ALA A 693 29.82 -26.34 84.94
CA ALA A 693 29.02 -25.59 83.98
C ALA A 693 27.93 -24.78 84.67
N GLY A 694 27.68 -23.55 84.18
CA GLY A 694 26.66 -22.67 84.74
C GLY A 694 27.02 -22.14 86.13
N TRP A 695 28.32 -22.07 86.44
CA TRP A 695 28.80 -21.66 87.76
C TRP A 695 28.61 -20.14 87.94
N ALA A 696 27.73 -19.70 88.82
CA ALA A 696 27.33 -18.30 88.93
C ALA A 696 28.35 -17.38 89.63
N LEU A 697 29.30 -17.93 90.39
CA LEU A 697 30.28 -17.18 91.16
C LEU A 697 31.58 -16.96 90.38
N THR A 698 32.40 -16.00 90.81
CA THR A 698 33.70 -15.66 90.19
C THR A 698 34.90 -16.37 90.84
N SER A 699 34.64 -17.38 91.66
CA SER A 699 35.65 -18.25 92.26
C SER A 699 35.18 -19.71 92.29
N TYR A 700 36.10 -20.65 92.14
CA TYR A 700 35.80 -22.10 92.09
C TYR A 700 36.92 -22.92 92.73
N VAL A 701 36.55 -23.90 93.58
CA VAL A 701 37.51 -24.79 94.23
C VAL A 701 37.60 -26.10 93.45
N ALA A 702 38.70 -26.30 92.72
CA ALA A 702 38.99 -27.55 92.03
C ALA A 702 39.58 -28.58 92.99
N THR A 703 38.81 -29.62 93.29
CA THR A 703 39.19 -30.73 94.18
C THR A 703 39.53 -32.00 93.37
N GLY A 704 39.95 -33.07 94.06
CA GLY A 704 40.30 -34.34 93.41
C GLY A 704 41.58 -34.27 92.57
N LEU A 705 42.57 -33.49 93.04
CA LEU A 705 43.85 -33.27 92.38
C LEU A 705 44.96 -34.10 93.05
N THR A 706 45.88 -34.66 92.27
CA THR A 706 47.04 -35.38 92.84
C THR A 706 48.11 -34.39 93.29
N LYS A 707 48.54 -34.48 94.55
CA LYS A 707 49.60 -33.62 95.11
C LYS A 707 50.91 -33.80 94.30
N GLY A 708 51.48 -32.68 93.87
CA GLY A 708 52.71 -32.65 93.06
C GLY A 708 52.50 -32.73 91.54
N LYS A 709 51.27 -32.92 91.04
CA LYS A 709 50.95 -32.77 89.61
C LYS A 709 50.60 -31.32 89.26
N THR A 710 51.00 -30.90 88.06
CA THR A 710 50.55 -29.64 87.46
C THR A 710 49.19 -29.81 86.79
N TYR A 711 48.31 -28.83 86.97
CA TYR A 711 47.02 -28.75 86.29
C TYR A 711 46.87 -27.37 85.64
N CYS A 712 46.34 -27.33 84.41
CA CYS A 712 46.01 -26.11 83.70
C CYS A 712 44.49 -25.90 83.68
N PHE A 713 44.04 -24.67 83.87
CA PHE A 713 42.61 -24.32 83.97
C PHE A 713 42.26 -23.20 82.99
N VAL A 714 41.03 -23.22 82.48
CA VAL A 714 40.38 -22.13 81.73
C VAL A 714 38.93 -22.00 82.20
N VAL A 715 38.32 -20.82 82.06
CA VAL A 715 36.99 -20.46 82.59
C VAL A 715 36.18 -19.60 81.62
#